data_AF-A0A3P3XTH9-F1
#
_entry.id   AF-A0A3P3XTH9-F1
#
_cell.length_a   1.000
_cell.length_b   1.000
_cell.length_c   1.000
_cell.angle_alpha   90.00
_cell.angle_beta   90.00
_cell.angle_gamma   90.00
#
_symmetry.space_group_name_H-M   'P 1'
#
loop_
_entity.id
_entity.type
_entity.pdbx_description
1 polymer ?
#
loop_
_entity_poly.entity_id
_entity_poly.type
_entity_poly.pdbx_seq_one_letter_code
_entity_poly.pdbx_strand_id
1 'polypeptide(L)'
;MINKLECKIGNETLVLETGRMAKQANGAVFATYGGSAVIATACCSSTPTEGLDFVPLTVEYSEKYYAAGKIPGGFIKRETRPKDREILVSRIIDRPMRPLFRKEFGREIQVVPTCISADQINPPDVIAANAASAAVHISDIPFDGPIGCVRVALVDGSYIVNPSYDQIERAKLEIVVAGTAVGITMVEGGSHESTEEEMIQAIETAKEPISQICATIEELRRLAGKEKLALAPLLVELNNKEEIRVYARELLSSALFTKIKQERAKAVAQAIAAVKEKFKDSLTDDIQSKLFSKLMDDLQYEILRSSILDKGLRVDGRGLEEIRPITCETGVLSRTHGSALFTRGETQVLAVTTLGTVFDEQIFDDIEGDRRERFMLHYNFPPFSVGEVGRLGTGRREIGHGDLARRSIEPMLPPKEKFPYTIRVVAEVLESNGSSSMATVCSSSMALMHAGVPVSRPVAGIAMGLITDETRYAVLSDILGDEDHLGDMDFKVAGTKDGITGFQMDIKISSVSTEILRKALDQAKRGRLHILSIMEKTIAAPQSEISPLAPQVLSARIDPEKIGLVIGPAGKNIKAISEKYGVQINIEEDGSLTVYGKDQKSAFDARDAILGMVEEPEVGKVYTGTVKRIMDFGAFIEILPGREGLCHISRLAKGRVEKVTDVLKEGDTIQVKLMEIDHLGRLNLAAVDSLDENGEAPQRPPRSEGRPSDRARDTRPPRRESYRDR
;
A
#
# COMPACT_ATOMS: atom_id res chain seq x y z
N MET A 1 39.59 5.85 -19.42
CA MET A 1 39.05 7.16 -19.81
C MET A 1 37.71 7.32 -19.11
N ILE A 2 37.43 8.50 -18.54
CA ILE A 2 36.13 8.77 -17.90
C ILE A 2 35.25 9.42 -18.97
N ASN A 3 34.07 8.87 -19.19
CA ASN A 3 33.08 9.42 -20.11
C ASN A 3 31.85 9.84 -19.31
N LYS A 4 31.35 11.05 -19.55
CA LYS A 4 30.21 11.65 -18.86
C LYS A 4 29.30 12.30 -19.89
N LEU A 5 28.02 11.96 -19.87
CA LEU A 5 26.99 12.58 -20.69
C LEU A 5 25.87 13.12 -19.80
N GLU A 6 25.19 14.15 -20.30
CA GLU A 6 24.15 14.88 -19.58
C GLU A 6 22.93 15.05 -20.49
N CYS A 7 21.74 14.84 -19.94
CA CYS A 7 20.48 15.00 -20.64
C CYS A 7 19.47 15.69 -19.70
N LYS A 8 18.85 16.78 -20.17
CA LYS A 8 17.85 17.50 -19.37
C LYS A 8 16.50 16.77 -19.47
N ILE A 9 15.99 16.29 -18.33
CA ILE A 9 14.73 15.55 -18.26
C ILE A 9 13.86 16.17 -17.17
N GLY A 10 12.69 16.69 -17.53
CA GLY A 10 11.88 17.47 -16.59
C GLY A 10 12.62 18.71 -16.12
N ASN A 11 12.69 18.91 -14.81
CA ASN A 11 13.33 20.09 -14.21
C ASN A 11 14.84 19.94 -13.96
N GLU A 12 15.34 18.71 -13.91
CA GLU A 12 16.73 18.42 -13.55
C GLU A 12 17.52 17.80 -14.72
N THR A 13 18.83 17.67 -14.52
CA THR A 13 19.73 17.04 -15.49
C THR A 13 20.08 15.62 -15.04
N LEU A 14 19.75 14.64 -15.88
CA LEU A 14 20.24 13.26 -15.74
C LEU A 14 21.67 13.21 -16.27
N VAL A 15 22.59 12.78 -15.41
CA VAL A 15 24.00 12.55 -15.75
C VAL A 15 24.26 11.07 -15.78
N LEU A 16 24.97 10.59 -16.79
CA LEU A 16 25.46 9.21 -16.89
C LEU A 16 26.98 9.21 -17.05
N GLU A 17 27.69 8.65 -16.08
CA GLU A 17 29.15 8.58 -16.05
C GLU A 17 29.65 7.12 -16.02
N THR A 18 30.70 6.81 -16.80
CA THR A 18 31.39 5.52 -16.75
C THR A 18 32.91 5.67 -16.80
N GLY A 19 33.64 4.60 -16.49
CA GLY A 19 35.09 4.52 -16.53
C GLY A 19 35.83 4.89 -15.23
N ARG A 20 35.11 5.41 -14.22
CA ARG A 20 35.68 5.76 -12.89
C ARG A 20 35.50 4.64 -11.86
N MET A 21 34.27 4.13 -11.70
CA MET A 21 33.89 3.19 -10.63
C MET A 21 33.54 1.79 -11.18
N ALA A 22 33.64 0.76 -10.32
CA ALA A 22 33.25 -0.64 -10.61
C ALA A 22 33.81 -1.23 -11.93
N LYS A 23 35.05 -0.88 -12.28
CA LYS A 23 35.69 -1.21 -13.57
C LYS A 23 35.86 -2.71 -13.89
N GLN A 24 35.66 -3.59 -12.91
CA GLN A 24 35.73 -5.05 -13.11
C GLN A 24 34.42 -5.63 -13.67
N ALA A 25 33.30 -4.91 -13.58
CA ALA A 25 32.03 -5.37 -14.13
C ALA A 25 32.06 -5.39 -15.68
N ASN A 26 31.16 -6.18 -16.27
CA ASN A 26 30.94 -6.17 -17.72
C ASN A 26 30.51 -4.77 -18.17
N GLY A 27 29.66 -4.08 -17.41
CA GLY A 27 29.41 -2.65 -17.55
C GLY A 27 29.07 -1.99 -16.21
N ALA A 28 29.39 -0.70 -16.08
CA ALA A 28 29.10 0.07 -14.87
C ALA A 28 28.84 1.54 -15.19
N VAL A 29 27.77 2.10 -14.62
CA VAL A 29 27.38 3.50 -14.79
C VAL A 29 27.05 4.11 -13.43
N PHE A 30 27.62 5.27 -13.15
CA PHE A 30 27.25 6.16 -12.06
C PHE A 30 26.32 7.23 -12.61
N ALA A 31 25.07 7.26 -12.13
CA ALA A 31 24.05 8.19 -12.57
C ALA A 31 23.68 9.17 -11.47
N THR A 32 23.42 10.43 -11.82
CA THR A 32 22.91 11.45 -10.90
C THR A 32 21.72 12.20 -11.52
N TYR A 33 20.78 12.62 -10.67
CA TYR A 33 19.66 13.48 -11.04
C TYR A 33 19.30 14.31 -9.81
N GLY A 34 19.43 15.63 -9.90
CA GLY A 34 19.42 16.49 -8.71
C GLY A 34 20.56 16.10 -7.76
N GLY A 35 20.25 15.85 -6.49
CA GLY A 35 21.21 15.34 -5.49
C GLY A 35 21.18 13.82 -5.28
N SER A 36 20.27 13.11 -5.97
CA SER A 36 20.17 11.65 -5.92
C SER A 36 21.19 10.99 -6.85
N ALA A 37 21.78 9.87 -6.43
CA ALA A 37 22.79 9.14 -7.17
C ALA A 37 22.66 7.62 -7.04
N VAL A 38 22.80 6.93 -8.18
CA VAL A 38 22.75 5.48 -8.28
C VAL A 38 23.98 4.97 -9.01
N ILE A 39 24.63 3.93 -8.49
CA ILE A 39 25.63 3.16 -9.24
C ILE A 39 24.99 1.85 -9.71
N ALA A 40 24.97 1.63 -11.02
CA ALA A 40 24.48 0.40 -11.61
C ALA A 40 25.62 -0.40 -12.24
N THR A 41 25.65 -1.71 -11.97
CA THR A 41 26.59 -2.66 -12.57
C THR A 41 25.86 -3.77 -13.28
N ALA A 42 26.39 -4.21 -14.41
CA ALA A 42 25.94 -5.39 -15.14
C ALA A 42 27.10 -6.39 -15.21
N CYS A 43 26.81 -7.65 -14.88
CA CYS A 43 27.75 -8.77 -14.94
C CYS A 43 27.10 -9.97 -15.63
N CYS A 44 27.89 -10.81 -16.30
CA CYS A 44 27.44 -12.12 -16.77
C CYS A 44 28.41 -13.24 -16.39
N SER A 45 27.93 -14.48 -16.33
CA SER A 45 28.78 -15.65 -16.12
C SER A 45 29.76 -15.86 -17.30
N SER A 46 30.89 -16.55 -17.06
CA SER A 46 31.90 -16.77 -18.10
C SER A 46 31.45 -17.75 -19.18
N THR A 47 30.72 -18.80 -18.79
CA THR A 47 30.34 -19.91 -19.66
C THR A 47 28.84 -19.88 -19.98
N PRO A 48 28.44 -19.98 -21.26
CA PRO A 48 27.04 -20.09 -21.64
C PRO A 48 26.52 -21.51 -21.36
N THR A 49 25.25 -21.59 -21.01
CA THR A 49 24.44 -22.81 -20.98
C THR A 49 23.62 -22.88 -22.25
N GLU A 50 23.76 -23.98 -23.00
CA GLU A 50 23.01 -24.20 -24.23
C GLU A 50 21.58 -24.68 -23.95
N GLY A 51 20.64 -24.27 -24.82
CA GLY A 51 19.27 -24.77 -24.81
C GLY A 51 18.38 -24.24 -23.69
N LEU A 52 18.70 -23.08 -23.11
CA LEU A 52 17.78 -22.38 -22.19
C LEU A 52 16.54 -21.87 -22.93
N ASP A 53 15.37 -22.11 -22.37
CA ASP A 53 14.07 -21.62 -22.82
C ASP A 53 13.68 -20.27 -22.18
N PHE A 54 14.49 -19.78 -21.23
CA PHE A 54 14.35 -18.50 -20.54
C PHE A 54 15.65 -17.69 -20.52
N VAL A 55 15.54 -16.40 -20.21
CA VAL A 55 16.70 -15.53 -19.94
C VAL A 55 17.01 -15.59 -18.43
N PRO A 56 18.18 -16.08 -18.00
CA PRO A 56 18.60 -16.12 -16.60
C PRO A 56 19.06 -14.74 -16.09
N LEU A 57 18.17 -13.75 -16.20
CA LEU A 57 18.37 -12.38 -15.72
C LEU A 57 17.91 -12.25 -14.26
N THR A 58 18.78 -11.69 -13.43
CA THR A 58 18.48 -11.25 -12.06
C THR A 58 18.75 -9.75 -11.95
N VAL A 59 17.71 -8.98 -11.63
CA VAL A 59 17.84 -7.57 -11.25
C VAL A 59 17.68 -7.43 -9.74
N GLU A 60 18.60 -6.71 -9.11
CA GLU A 60 18.63 -6.46 -7.67
C GLU A 60 18.93 -4.99 -7.39
N TYR A 61 17.88 -4.20 -7.24
CA TYR A 61 18.00 -2.84 -6.74
C TYR A 61 18.19 -2.84 -5.22
N SER A 62 19.11 -2.01 -4.72
CA SER A 62 19.34 -1.85 -3.29
C SER A 62 19.44 -0.40 -2.86
N GLU A 63 18.85 -0.09 -1.71
CA GLU A 63 18.92 1.21 -1.06
C GLU A 63 19.87 1.14 0.14
N LYS A 64 20.84 2.04 0.18
CA LYS A 64 21.76 2.16 1.32
C LYS A 64 21.31 3.27 2.22
N TYR A 65 21.21 3.02 3.52
CA TYR A 65 20.73 4.04 4.47
C TYR A 65 21.64 5.26 4.54
N TYR A 66 22.94 5.06 4.30
CA TYR A 66 23.88 6.16 4.19
C TYR A 66 23.55 7.11 3.02
N ALA A 67 22.78 6.66 2.02
CA ALA A 67 22.32 7.52 0.93
C ALA A 67 21.49 8.70 1.45
N ALA A 68 20.77 8.50 2.55
CA ALA A 68 20.01 9.52 3.27
C ALA A 68 20.70 9.97 4.57
N GLY A 69 21.95 9.60 4.80
CA GLY A 69 22.67 9.89 6.06
C GLY A 69 22.10 9.20 7.30
N LYS A 70 21.32 8.12 7.13
CA LYS A 70 20.69 7.36 8.22
C LYS A 70 21.52 6.14 8.63
N ILE A 71 21.35 5.70 9.87
CA ILE A 71 21.76 4.36 10.34
C ILE A 71 20.49 3.49 10.40
N PRO A 72 20.50 2.23 9.90
CA PRO A 72 19.33 1.37 9.94
C PRO A 72 18.71 1.22 11.34
N GLY A 73 17.38 1.25 11.43
CA GLY A 73 16.65 1.19 12.70
C GLY A 73 16.76 -0.17 13.41
N GLY A 74 16.87 -1.26 12.64
CA GLY A 74 16.89 -2.64 13.16
C GLY A 74 18.05 -2.96 14.12
N PHE A 75 17.94 -4.06 14.88
CA PHE A 75 18.93 -4.46 15.89
C PHE A 75 20.36 -4.63 15.36
N ILE A 76 20.51 -5.15 14.14
CA ILE A 76 21.82 -5.45 13.52
C ILE A 76 22.51 -4.17 13.00
N LYS A 77 21.79 -3.04 12.87
CA LYS A 77 22.29 -1.78 12.30
C LYS A 77 22.92 -1.94 10.91
N ARG A 78 22.34 -2.84 10.11
CA ARG A 78 22.78 -3.19 8.75
C ARG A 78 21.57 -3.56 7.89
N GLU A 79 21.63 -3.24 6.60
CA GLU A 79 20.68 -3.71 5.60
C GLU A 79 20.84 -5.22 5.40
N THR A 80 19.73 -5.97 5.46
CA THR A 80 19.74 -7.44 5.43
C THR A 80 18.91 -7.97 4.26
N ARG A 81 17.63 -8.27 4.51
CA ARG A 81 16.70 -8.71 3.47
C ARG A 81 16.26 -7.52 2.61
N PRO A 82 16.07 -7.70 1.30
CA PRO A 82 15.44 -6.70 0.46
C PRO A 82 14.05 -6.34 1.00
N LYS A 83 13.74 -5.04 1.02
CA LYS A 83 12.42 -4.53 1.36
C LYS A 83 11.48 -4.59 0.16
N ASP A 84 10.18 -4.45 0.42
CA ASP A 84 9.15 -4.45 -0.64
C ASP A 84 9.46 -3.40 -1.71
N ARG A 85 9.83 -2.18 -1.30
CA ARG A 85 10.27 -1.12 -2.22
C ARG A 85 11.43 -1.57 -3.11
N GLU A 86 12.47 -2.18 -2.53
CA GLU A 86 13.63 -2.66 -3.28
C GLU A 86 13.24 -3.72 -4.32
N ILE A 87 12.32 -4.61 -3.94
CA ILE A 87 11.77 -5.65 -4.81
C ILE A 87 10.92 -5.05 -5.94
N LEU A 88 10.06 -4.07 -5.62
CA LEU A 88 9.21 -3.39 -6.59
C LEU A 88 10.04 -2.63 -7.62
N VAL A 89 11.04 -1.86 -7.20
CA VAL A 89 11.95 -1.16 -8.12
C VAL A 89 12.75 -2.17 -8.95
N SER A 90 13.22 -3.28 -8.37
CA SER A 90 13.86 -4.34 -9.14
C SER A 90 12.96 -4.87 -10.27
N ARG A 91 11.65 -4.99 -10.02
CA ARG A 91 10.67 -5.41 -11.03
C ARG A 91 10.42 -4.35 -12.09
N ILE A 92 10.33 -3.07 -11.71
CA ILE A 92 10.21 -1.93 -12.63
C ILE A 92 11.38 -1.91 -13.64
N ILE A 93 12.58 -2.30 -13.20
CA ILE A 93 13.77 -2.37 -14.06
C ILE A 93 13.76 -3.65 -14.91
N ASP A 94 13.45 -4.80 -14.31
CA ASP A 94 13.47 -6.10 -14.98
C ASP A 94 12.47 -6.20 -16.14
N ARG A 95 11.21 -5.81 -15.90
CA ARG A 95 10.09 -5.94 -16.86
C ARG A 95 10.39 -5.38 -18.25
N PRO A 96 10.81 -4.10 -18.41
CA PRO A 96 11.11 -3.53 -19.73
C PRO A 96 12.43 -4.05 -20.34
N MET A 97 13.39 -4.53 -19.53
CA MET A 97 14.68 -4.99 -20.05
C MET A 97 14.66 -6.46 -20.48
N ARG A 98 13.91 -7.32 -19.78
CA ARG A 98 13.91 -8.77 -20.00
C ARG A 98 13.60 -9.19 -21.45
N PRO A 99 12.62 -8.59 -22.17
CA PRO A 99 12.33 -8.94 -23.55
C PRO A 99 13.45 -8.60 -24.54
N LEU A 100 14.35 -7.67 -24.16
CA LEU A 100 15.44 -7.20 -25.02
C LEU A 100 16.71 -8.06 -24.89
N PHE A 101 16.71 -9.07 -24.02
CA PHE A 101 17.78 -10.04 -23.94
C PHE A 101 17.50 -11.25 -24.82
N ARG A 102 18.56 -11.74 -25.46
CA ARG A 102 18.53 -12.93 -26.32
C ARG A 102 18.65 -14.18 -25.45
N LYS A 103 17.67 -15.09 -25.54
CA LYS A 103 17.73 -16.40 -24.84
C LYS A 103 18.96 -17.19 -25.28
N GLU A 104 19.38 -17.02 -26.54
CA GLU A 104 20.57 -17.62 -27.12
C GLU A 104 21.88 -17.15 -26.47
N PHE A 105 21.87 -16.09 -25.67
CA PHE A 105 23.08 -15.66 -24.96
C PHE A 105 23.52 -16.70 -23.92
N GLY A 106 22.57 -17.43 -23.33
CA GLY A 106 22.83 -18.62 -22.50
C GLY A 106 23.58 -18.38 -21.18
N ARG A 107 24.00 -17.14 -20.86
CA ARG A 107 24.75 -16.82 -19.63
C ARG A 107 23.82 -16.20 -18.59
N GLU A 108 24.08 -16.52 -17.33
CA GLU A 108 23.47 -15.82 -16.19
C GLU A 108 23.84 -14.33 -16.25
N ILE A 109 22.87 -13.45 -16.07
CA ILE A 109 23.05 -12.00 -16.08
C ILE A 109 22.60 -11.45 -14.73
N GLN A 110 23.45 -10.66 -14.09
CA GLN A 110 23.11 -9.94 -12.86
C GLN A 110 23.25 -8.43 -13.09
N VAL A 111 22.18 -7.68 -12.81
CA VAL A 111 22.16 -6.21 -12.86
C VAL A 111 21.86 -5.69 -11.46
N VAL A 112 22.78 -4.89 -10.91
CA VAL A 112 22.72 -4.41 -9.52
C VAL A 112 22.79 -2.88 -9.47
N PRO A 113 21.64 -2.19 -9.53
CA PRO A 113 21.55 -0.75 -9.29
C PRO A 113 21.50 -0.47 -7.78
N THR A 114 22.43 0.33 -7.26
CA THR A 114 22.52 0.67 -5.83
C THR A 114 22.35 2.17 -5.65
N CYS A 115 21.31 2.58 -4.92
CA CYS A 115 21.14 3.97 -4.49
C CYS A 115 22.14 4.29 -3.38
N ILE A 116 23.00 5.28 -3.65
CA ILE A 116 24.12 5.68 -2.78
C ILE A 116 24.09 7.14 -2.36
N SER A 117 23.18 7.94 -2.92
CA SER A 117 22.81 9.29 -2.46
C SER A 117 21.33 9.53 -2.75
N ALA A 118 20.60 10.11 -1.81
CA ALA A 118 19.19 10.45 -1.96
C ALA A 118 18.93 11.87 -1.43
N ASP A 119 18.44 12.75 -2.31
CA ASP A 119 18.21 14.17 -1.98
C ASP A 119 16.89 14.46 -1.27
N GLN A 120 16.07 13.42 -1.02
CA GLN A 120 14.73 13.54 -0.42
C GLN A 120 13.74 14.39 -1.25
N ILE A 121 14.06 14.66 -2.51
CA ILE A 121 13.23 15.41 -3.44
C ILE A 121 12.84 14.52 -4.61
N ASN A 122 13.82 13.85 -5.22
CA ASN A 122 13.69 13.07 -6.44
C ASN A 122 13.74 11.57 -6.14
N PRO A 123 12.69 10.80 -6.49
CA PRO A 123 12.69 9.35 -6.34
C PRO A 123 13.85 8.68 -7.13
N PRO A 124 14.60 7.75 -6.52
CA PRO A 124 15.77 7.12 -7.15
C PRO A 124 15.43 5.99 -8.14
N ASP A 125 14.18 5.57 -8.24
CA ASP A 125 13.75 4.41 -9.01
C ASP A 125 13.94 4.57 -10.53
N VAL A 126 13.54 5.70 -11.10
CA VAL A 126 13.73 6.00 -12.52
C VAL A 126 15.21 6.24 -12.85
N ILE A 127 15.98 6.81 -11.90
CA ILE A 127 17.44 6.95 -12.03
C ILE A 127 18.07 5.56 -12.11
N ALA A 128 17.65 4.64 -11.24
CA ALA A 128 18.14 3.27 -11.20
C ALA A 128 17.82 2.50 -12.49
N ALA A 129 16.62 2.66 -13.05
CA ALA A 129 16.25 2.05 -14.33
C ALA A 129 17.12 2.56 -15.49
N ASN A 130 17.33 3.87 -15.59
CA ASN A 130 18.16 4.47 -16.62
C ASN A 130 19.65 4.08 -16.46
N ALA A 131 20.16 4.04 -15.23
CA ALA A 131 21.52 3.60 -14.94
C ALA A 131 21.72 2.11 -15.28
N ALA A 132 20.74 1.25 -14.97
CA ALA A 132 20.75 -0.16 -15.28
C ALA A 132 20.80 -0.41 -16.81
N SER A 133 19.93 0.26 -17.56
CA SER A 133 19.91 0.25 -19.02
C SER A 133 21.27 0.66 -19.58
N ALA A 134 21.81 1.78 -19.11
CA ALA A 134 23.12 2.27 -19.56
C ALA A 134 24.25 1.30 -19.24
N ALA A 135 24.29 0.72 -18.03
CA ALA A 135 25.31 -0.24 -17.62
C ALA A 135 25.29 -1.51 -18.47
N VAL A 136 24.11 -2.06 -18.78
CA VAL A 136 24.00 -3.21 -19.69
C VAL A 136 24.38 -2.80 -21.11
N HIS A 137 23.94 -1.64 -21.58
CA HIS A 137 24.14 -1.22 -22.96
C HIS A 137 25.62 -1.00 -23.31
N ILE A 138 26.41 -0.42 -22.40
CA ILE A 138 27.85 -0.26 -22.57
C ILE A 138 28.65 -1.55 -22.33
N SER A 139 28.03 -2.58 -21.75
CA SER A 139 28.71 -3.85 -21.47
C SER A 139 28.95 -4.67 -22.74
N ASP A 140 29.64 -5.80 -22.59
CA ASP A 140 29.81 -6.82 -23.63
C ASP A 140 28.61 -7.80 -23.69
N ILE A 141 27.55 -7.60 -22.90
CA ILE A 141 26.34 -8.42 -22.94
C ILE A 141 25.45 -8.02 -24.13
N PRO A 142 25.02 -8.97 -24.99
CA PRO A 142 24.03 -8.75 -26.04
C PRO A 142 22.69 -8.28 -25.48
N PHE A 143 22.23 -7.13 -25.93
CA PHE A 143 21.04 -6.45 -25.43
C PHE A 143 20.48 -5.56 -26.54
N ASP A 144 19.22 -5.77 -26.91
CA ASP A 144 18.52 -5.06 -28.00
C ASP A 144 17.88 -3.74 -27.50
N GLY A 145 18.50 -3.12 -26.50
CA GLY A 145 18.12 -1.80 -25.96
C GLY A 145 18.84 -0.63 -26.65
N PRO A 146 18.95 0.54 -25.99
CA PRO A 146 18.65 0.79 -24.58
C PRO A 146 17.17 1.09 -24.33
N ILE A 147 16.78 1.00 -23.05
CA ILE A 147 15.53 1.60 -22.58
C ILE A 147 15.78 2.96 -21.91
N GLY A 148 14.78 3.84 -21.98
CA GLY A 148 14.60 5.00 -21.12
C GLY A 148 13.40 4.78 -20.21
N CYS A 149 13.45 5.37 -19.01
CA CYS A 149 12.42 5.26 -17.98
C CYS A 149 12.19 6.62 -17.34
N VAL A 150 10.92 7.02 -17.24
CA VAL A 150 10.49 8.27 -16.60
C VAL A 150 9.24 8.03 -15.77
N ARG A 151 8.99 8.94 -14.83
CA ARG A 151 7.75 9.01 -14.06
C ARG A 151 6.94 10.18 -14.58
N VAL A 152 5.64 10.01 -14.77
CA VAL A 152 4.72 11.07 -15.19
C VAL A 152 3.61 11.20 -14.16
N ALA A 153 3.37 12.41 -13.68
CA ALA A 153 2.24 12.71 -12.80
C ALA A 153 1.34 13.80 -13.36
N LEU A 154 0.03 13.71 -13.10
CA LEU A 154 -0.93 14.77 -13.36
C LEU A 154 -1.19 15.54 -12.06
N VAL A 155 -0.68 16.77 -11.98
CA VAL A 155 -0.77 17.65 -10.80
C VAL A 155 -1.42 18.95 -11.22
N ASP A 156 -2.50 19.36 -10.55
CA ASP A 156 -3.22 20.61 -10.84
C ASP A 156 -3.56 20.80 -12.34
N GLY A 157 -3.89 19.70 -13.02
CA GLY A 157 -4.25 19.68 -14.45
C GLY A 157 -3.07 19.68 -15.43
N SER A 158 -1.83 19.64 -14.96
CA SER A 158 -0.61 19.62 -15.79
C SER A 158 0.18 18.32 -15.63
N TYR A 159 0.70 17.79 -16.75
CA TYR A 159 1.59 16.63 -16.73
C TYR A 159 3.02 17.04 -16.40
N ILE A 160 3.59 16.42 -15.38
CA ILE A 160 4.95 16.67 -14.89
C ILE A 160 5.78 15.40 -15.10
N VAL A 161 6.91 15.55 -15.80
CA VAL A 161 7.90 14.48 -15.99
C VAL A 161 8.90 14.51 -14.83
N ASN A 162 9.15 13.33 -14.25
CA ASN A 162 9.95 13.09 -13.05
C ASN A 162 9.56 14.03 -11.89
N PRO A 163 8.31 13.93 -11.41
CA PRO A 163 7.83 14.73 -10.28
C PRO A 163 8.61 14.41 -8.99
N SER A 164 8.73 15.42 -8.13
CA SER A 164 9.23 15.28 -6.76
C SER A 164 8.26 14.52 -5.85
N TYR A 165 8.70 14.09 -4.66
CA TYR A 165 7.83 13.44 -3.67
C TYR A 165 6.57 14.26 -3.33
N ASP A 166 6.72 15.56 -3.08
CA ASP A 166 5.60 16.47 -2.79
C ASP A 166 4.61 16.61 -3.97
N GLN A 167 5.11 16.57 -5.20
CA GLN A 167 4.26 16.59 -6.39
C GLN A 167 3.52 15.26 -6.58
N ILE A 168 4.16 14.13 -6.24
CA ILE A 168 3.53 12.80 -6.30
C ILE A 168 2.39 12.71 -5.28
N GLU A 169 2.59 13.20 -4.05
CA GLU A 169 1.56 13.17 -3.00
C GLU A 169 0.29 13.96 -3.39
N ARG A 170 0.45 15.04 -4.17
CA ARG A 170 -0.66 15.87 -4.67
C ARG A 170 -1.21 15.43 -6.02
N ALA A 171 -0.65 14.38 -6.61
CA ALA A 171 -0.99 13.97 -7.97
C ALA A 171 -2.36 13.26 -8.05
N LYS A 172 -3.12 13.59 -9.08
CA LYS A 172 -4.32 12.81 -9.46
C LYS A 172 -3.96 11.49 -10.12
N LEU A 173 -2.86 11.45 -10.86
CA LEU A 173 -2.34 10.30 -11.59
C LEU A 173 -0.83 10.25 -11.39
N GLU A 174 -0.28 9.06 -11.16
CA GLU A 174 1.15 8.82 -11.17
C GLU A 174 1.43 7.48 -11.88
N ILE A 175 2.26 7.52 -12.91
CA ILE A 175 2.71 6.34 -13.63
C ILE A 175 4.22 6.38 -13.89
N VAL A 176 4.87 5.24 -13.78
CA VAL A 176 6.22 4.99 -14.30
C VAL A 176 6.06 4.37 -15.68
N VAL A 177 6.80 4.91 -16.65
CA VAL A 177 6.76 4.51 -18.04
C VAL A 177 8.18 4.21 -18.50
N ALA A 178 8.38 3.03 -19.06
CA ALA A 178 9.64 2.63 -19.68
C ALA A 178 9.42 2.19 -21.13
N GLY A 179 10.41 2.44 -21.97
CA GLY A 179 10.34 2.11 -23.39
C GLY A 179 11.69 2.21 -24.07
N THR A 180 11.73 1.79 -25.32
CA THR A 180 12.86 2.00 -26.23
C THR A 180 12.65 3.29 -27.02
N ALA A 181 13.61 3.64 -27.88
CA ALA A 181 13.46 4.78 -28.78
C ALA A 181 12.26 4.65 -29.77
N VAL A 182 11.77 3.43 -30.00
CA VAL A 182 10.67 3.17 -30.95
C VAL A 182 9.29 3.05 -30.29
N GLY A 183 9.22 2.76 -28.99
CA GLY A 183 7.94 2.51 -28.34
C GLY A 183 8.02 2.21 -26.86
N ILE A 184 6.86 2.32 -26.21
CA ILE A 184 6.68 1.99 -24.79
C ILE A 184 6.65 0.48 -24.63
N THR A 185 7.35 -0.01 -23.61
CA THR A 185 7.42 -1.45 -23.28
C THR A 185 6.75 -1.76 -21.95
N MET A 186 6.70 -0.81 -21.02
CA MET A 186 6.15 -1.05 -19.69
C MET A 186 5.51 0.21 -19.12
N VAL A 187 4.37 0.05 -18.45
CA VAL A 187 3.73 1.08 -17.61
C VAL A 187 3.32 0.47 -16.28
N GLU A 188 3.46 1.23 -15.19
CA GLU A 188 3.01 0.86 -13.86
C GLU A 188 2.62 2.09 -13.05
N GLY A 189 1.44 2.10 -12.44
CA GLY A 189 1.02 3.21 -11.59
C GLY A 189 -0.46 3.18 -11.21
N GLY A 190 -0.96 4.33 -10.77
CA GLY A 190 -2.33 4.46 -10.28
C GLY A 190 -2.85 5.90 -10.32
N SER A 191 -4.07 6.08 -9.84
CA SER A 191 -4.74 7.38 -9.83
C SER A 191 -5.91 7.49 -8.87
N HIS A 192 -6.32 8.72 -8.59
CA HIS A 192 -7.59 9.08 -7.97
C HIS A 192 -8.66 9.27 -9.06
N GLU A 193 -9.14 8.16 -9.63
CA GLU A 193 -10.21 8.13 -10.65
C GLU A 193 -9.88 8.95 -11.91
N SER A 194 -8.71 8.71 -12.51
CA SER A 194 -8.36 9.34 -13.80
C SER A 194 -9.12 8.70 -14.96
N THR A 195 -9.47 9.51 -15.96
CA THR A 195 -10.11 9.02 -17.19
C THR A 195 -9.13 8.21 -18.04
N GLU A 196 -9.67 7.40 -18.96
CA GLU A 196 -8.87 6.69 -19.94
C GLU A 196 -8.02 7.66 -20.80
N GLU A 197 -8.54 8.87 -21.10
CA GLU A 197 -7.80 9.89 -21.85
C GLU A 197 -6.62 10.46 -21.07
N GLU A 198 -6.83 10.76 -19.79
CA GLU A 198 -5.77 11.29 -18.95
C GLU A 198 -4.61 10.30 -18.82
N MET A 199 -4.92 8.99 -18.78
CA MET A 199 -3.93 7.91 -18.79
C MET A 199 -3.16 7.86 -20.11
N ILE A 200 -3.86 7.90 -21.25
CA ILE A 200 -3.22 7.90 -22.59
C ILE A 200 -2.28 9.10 -22.72
N GLN A 201 -2.75 10.30 -22.36
CA GLN A 201 -1.94 11.52 -22.48
C GLN A 201 -0.69 11.48 -21.58
N ALA A 202 -0.77 10.84 -20.40
CA ALA A 202 0.41 10.61 -19.56
C ALA A 202 1.45 9.70 -20.23
N ILE A 203 0.99 8.61 -20.87
CA ILE A 203 1.86 7.69 -21.62
C ILE A 203 2.49 8.40 -22.83
N GLU A 204 1.73 9.22 -23.56
CA GLU A 204 2.25 10.03 -24.67
C GLU A 204 3.31 11.03 -24.19
N THR A 205 3.08 11.69 -23.06
CA THR A 205 4.02 12.66 -22.47
C THR A 205 5.37 12.03 -22.13
N ALA A 206 5.41 10.73 -21.84
CA ALA A 206 6.65 10.01 -21.53
C ALA A 206 7.54 9.74 -22.76
N LYS A 207 6.99 9.71 -23.98
CA LYS A 207 7.70 9.22 -25.18
C LYS A 207 8.94 10.04 -25.53
N GLU A 208 8.81 11.37 -25.55
CA GLU A 208 9.93 12.25 -25.91
C GLU A 208 11.10 12.16 -24.90
N PRO A 209 10.87 12.31 -23.57
CA PRO A 209 11.91 12.09 -22.57
C PRO A 209 12.60 10.72 -22.68
N ILE A 210 11.84 9.65 -22.91
CA ILE A 210 12.38 8.29 -23.08
C ILE A 210 13.31 8.25 -24.30
N SER A 211 12.89 8.82 -25.43
CA SER A 211 13.72 8.87 -26.65
C SER A 211 15.03 9.64 -26.42
N GLN A 212 14.98 10.76 -25.71
CA GLN A 212 16.17 11.56 -25.35
C GLN A 212 17.14 10.77 -24.45
N ILE A 213 16.62 10.02 -23.47
CA ILE A 213 17.43 9.15 -22.61
C ILE A 213 18.07 8.02 -23.43
N CYS A 214 17.30 7.34 -24.28
CA CYS A 214 17.82 6.28 -25.16
C CYS A 214 18.96 6.80 -26.05
N ALA A 215 18.79 7.98 -26.67
CA ALA A 215 19.82 8.60 -27.49
C ALA A 215 21.11 8.92 -26.69
N THR A 216 20.94 9.39 -25.45
CA THR A 216 22.08 9.66 -24.54
C THR A 216 22.82 8.39 -24.17
N ILE A 217 22.10 7.29 -23.91
CA ILE A 217 22.69 5.99 -23.60
C ILE A 217 23.41 5.38 -24.81
N GLU A 218 22.85 5.51 -26.02
CA GLU A 218 23.50 5.06 -27.26
C GLU A 218 24.83 5.81 -27.48
N GLU A 219 24.83 7.13 -27.25
CA GLU A 219 26.05 7.93 -27.34
C GLU A 219 27.09 7.51 -26.28
N LEU A 220 26.65 7.17 -25.07
CA LEU A 220 27.56 6.65 -24.04
C LEU A 220 28.20 5.32 -24.48
N ARG A 221 27.41 4.43 -25.09
CA ARG A 221 27.90 3.18 -25.69
C ARG A 221 28.88 3.45 -26.83
N ARG A 222 28.64 4.44 -27.68
CA ARG A 222 29.58 4.80 -28.76
C ARG A 222 30.95 5.22 -28.20
N LEU A 223 30.97 5.94 -27.08
CA LEU A 223 32.19 6.45 -26.45
C LEU A 223 32.92 5.43 -25.56
N ALA A 224 32.19 4.52 -24.91
CA ALA A 224 32.70 3.68 -23.83
C ALA A 224 32.29 2.20 -23.90
N GLY A 225 31.50 1.81 -24.89
CA GLY A 225 30.92 0.47 -25.03
C GLY A 225 31.96 -0.60 -25.36
N LYS A 226 31.75 -1.80 -24.82
CA LYS A 226 32.54 -2.98 -25.15
C LYS A 226 31.96 -3.71 -26.36
N GLU A 227 32.80 -4.48 -27.05
CA GLU A 227 32.36 -5.40 -28.09
C GLU A 227 31.43 -6.45 -27.47
N LYS A 228 30.30 -6.74 -28.15
CA LYS A 228 29.32 -7.70 -27.66
C LYS A 228 29.85 -9.13 -27.81
N LEU A 229 29.69 -9.92 -26.76
CA LEU A 229 29.97 -11.35 -26.77
C LEU A 229 29.06 -12.07 -27.77
N ALA A 230 29.58 -13.13 -28.38
CA ALA A 230 28.80 -13.95 -29.30
C ALA A 230 27.65 -14.68 -28.57
N LEU A 231 26.53 -14.83 -29.29
CA LEU A 231 25.44 -15.72 -28.91
C LEU A 231 25.91 -17.18 -29.02
N ALA A 232 25.30 -18.07 -28.22
CA ALA A 232 25.54 -19.50 -28.36
C ALA A 232 24.99 -19.98 -29.73
N PRO A 233 25.81 -20.65 -30.55
CA PRO A 233 25.37 -21.09 -31.87
C PRO A 233 24.35 -22.23 -31.75
N LEU A 234 23.20 -22.12 -32.42
CA LEU A 234 22.30 -23.24 -32.68
C LEU A 234 22.73 -23.90 -34.00
N LEU A 235 23.40 -25.05 -33.93
CA LEU A 235 23.97 -25.74 -35.10
C LEU A 235 23.16 -26.95 -35.58
N VAL A 236 21.99 -27.23 -35.01
CA VAL A 236 21.24 -28.46 -35.28
C VAL A 236 19.77 -28.16 -35.58
N GLU A 237 19.27 -28.71 -36.68
CA GLU A 237 17.86 -28.64 -37.09
C GLU A 237 17.09 -29.92 -36.69
N LEU A 238 15.77 -29.80 -36.57
CA LEU A 238 14.91 -30.95 -36.25
C LEU A 238 14.74 -31.84 -37.47
N ASN A 239 15.02 -33.14 -37.30
CA ASN A 239 14.79 -34.14 -38.34
C ASN A 239 13.30 -34.25 -38.64
N ASN A 240 12.93 -34.32 -39.93
CA ASN A 240 11.55 -34.45 -40.40
C ASN A 240 10.60 -33.34 -39.90
N LYS A 241 11.14 -32.13 -39.63
CA LYS A 241 10.41 -30.99 -39.07
C LYS A 241 9.05 -30.74 -39.73
N GLU A 242 8.99 -30.70 -41.06
CA GLU A 242 7.75 -30.38 -41.78
C GLU A 242 6.70 -31.49 -41.68
N GLU A 243 7.10 -32.77 -41.70
CA GLU A 243 6.19 -33.90 -41.55
C GLU A 243 5.62 -33.96 -40.13
N ILE A 244 6.47 -33.74 -39.12
CA ILE A 244 6.07 -33.60 -37.72
C ILE A 244 5.08 -32.46 -37.58
N ARG A 245 5.38 -31.30 -38.21
CA ARG A 245 4.58 -30.09 -38.13
C ARG A 245 3.15 -30.30 -38.65
N VAL A 246 3.00 -30.90 -39.83
CA VAL A 246 1.68 -31.16 -40.44
C VAL A 246 0.85 -32.09 -39.55
N TYR A 247 1.44 -33.21 -39.10
CA TYR A 247 0.72 -34.18 -38.28
C TYR A 247 0.35 -33.63 -36.90
N ALA A 248 1.28 -32.93 -36.25
CA ALA A 248 1.04 -32.33 -34.94
C ALA A 248 -0.03 -31.24 -35.00
N ARG A 249 -0.06 -30.43 -36.07
CA ARG A 249 -1.03 -29.34 -36.23
C ARG A 249 -2.47 -29.85 -36.20
N GLU A 250 -2.75 -30.99 -36.82
CA GLU A 250 -4.09 -31.59 -36.83
C GLU A 250 -4.54 -32.00 -35.42
N LEU A 251 -3.70 -32.74 -34.69
CA LEU A 251 -4.02 -33.22 -33.34
C LEU A 251 -4.11 -32.06 -32.33
N LEU A 252 -3.17 -31.12 -32.38
CA LEU A 252 -3.13 -29.96 -31.48
C LEU A 252 -4.33 -29.03 -31.73
N SER A 253 -4.77 -28.85 -32.97
CA SER A 253 -5.94 -28.01 -33.29
C SER A 253 -7.24 -28.51 -32.68
N SER A 254 -7.36 -29.80 -32.37
CA SER A 254 -8.51 -30.33 -31.62
C SER A 254 -8.29 -30.17 -30.11
N ALA A 255 -7.11 -30.57 -29.61
CA ALA A 255 -6.80 -30.56 -28.18
C ALA A 255 -6.86 -29.16 -27.55
N LEU A 256 -6.33 -28.15 -28.26
CA LEU A 256 -6.18 -26.78 -27.76
C LEU A 256 -7.50 -26.04 -27.50
N PHE A 257 -8.60 -26.47 -28.09
CA PHE A 257 -9.92 -25.85 -27.90
C PHE A 257 -10.80 -26.59 -26.89
N THR A 258 -10.17 -27.44 -26.07
CA THR A 258 -10.80 -28.01 -24.87
C THR A 258 -10.98 -26.89 -23.83
N LYS A 259 -12.21 -26.73 -23.32
CA LYS A 259 -12.58 -25.55 -22.52
C LYS A 259 -11.89 -25.49 -21.15
N ILE A 260 -11.94 -26.58 -20.38
CA ILE A 260 -11.42 -26.64 -19.02
C ILE A 260 -9.88 -26.74 -19.06
N LYS A 261 -9.16 -25.91 -18.28
CA LYS A 261 -7.70 -25.80 -18.34
C LYS A 261 -7.01 -27.14 -18.13
N GLN A 262 -7.39 -27.87 -17.08
CA GLN A 262 -6.75 -29.15 -16.75
C GLN A 262 -7.04 -30.24 -17.79
N GLU A 263 -8.24 -30.25 -18.37
CA GLU A 263 -8.60 -31.19 -19.43
C GLU A 263 -7.84 -30.85 -20.73
N ARG A 264 -7.72 -29.56 -21.05
CA ARG A 264 -6.89 -29.07 -22.16
C ARG A 264 -5.44 -29.49 -22.02
N ALA A 265 -4.84 -29.27 -20.85
CA ALA A 265 -3.46 -29.68 -20.59
C ALA A 265 -3.26 -31.19 -20.80
N LYS A 266 -4.21 -32.03 -20.35
CA LYS A 266 -4.18 -33.48 -20.58
C LYS A 266 -4.34 -33.83 -22.07
N ALA A 267 -5.27 -33.19 -22.78
CA ALA A 267 -5.50 -33.43 -24.20
C ALA A 267 -4.27 -33.03 -25.04
N VAL A 268 -3.64 -31.89 -24.73
CA VAL A 268 -2.41 -31.43 -25.39
C VAL A 268 -1.25 -32.40 -25.10
N ALA A 269 -1.08 -32.84 -23.85
CA ALA A 269 -0.05 -33.82 -23.49
C ALA A 269 -0.25 -35.17 -24.23
N GLN A 270 -1.50 -35.63 -24.37
CA GLN A 270 -1.84 -36.83 -25.15
C GLN A 270 -1.54 -36.64 -26.63
N ALA A 271 -1.89 -35.49 -27.22
CA ALA A 271 -1.57 -35.17 -28.61
C ALA A 271 -0.05 -35.16 -28.84
N ILE A 272 0.72 -34.48 -27.99
CA ILE A 272 2.18 -34.43 -28.07
C ILE A 272 2.78 -35.83 -27.92
N ALA A 273 2.29 -36.65 -26.99
CA ALA A 273 2.76 -38.02 -26.82
C ALA A 273 2.49 -38.90 -28.06
N ALA A 274 1.34 -38.73 -28.72
CA ALA A 274 1.01 -39.45 -29.95
C ALA A 274 1.93 -39.03 -31.12
N VAL A 275 2.24 -37.74 -31.25
CA VAL A 275 3.22 -37.25 -32.23
C VAL A 275 4.60 -37.82 -31.91
N LYS A 276 5.02 -37.77 -30.64
CA LYS A 276 6.32 -38.27 -30.18
C LYS A 276 6.50 -39.76 -30.49
N GLU A 277 5.48 -40.59 -30.24
CA GLU A 277 5.53 -42.02 -30.54
C GLU A 277 5.63 -42.28 -32.06
N LYS A 278 4.85 -41.55 -32.87
CA LYS A 278 4.86 -41.70 -34.33
C LYS A 278 6.23 -41.37 -34.95
N PHE A 279 6.91 -40.35 -34.42
CA PHE A 279 8.18 -39.85 -34.94
C PHE A 279 9.39 -40.20 -34.06
N LYS A 280 9.30 -41.23 -33.22
CA LYS A 280 10.37 -41.62 -32.28
C LYS A 280 11.72 -41.86 -32.96
N ASP A 281 11.72 -42.37 -34.18
CA ASP A 281 12.93 -42.64 -34.96
C ASP A 281 13.62 -41.34 -35.43
N SER A 282 12.92 -40.21 -35.40
CA SER A 282 13.47 -38.87 -35.67
C SER A 282 14.01 -38.18 -34.42
N LEU A 283 13.69 -38.71 -33.22
CA LEU A 283 14.01 -38.13 -31.91
C LEU A 283 15.11 -38.93 -31.20
N THR A 284 16.23 -39.11 -31.90
CA THR A 284 17.30 -40.06 -31.52
C THR A 284 18.19 -39.61 -30.36
N ASP A 285 18.15 -38.33 -30.00
CA ASP A 285 18.97 -37.74 -28.95
C ASP A 285 18.24 -36.61 -28.19
N ASP A 286 18.91 -36.08 -27.15
CA ASP A 286 18.37 -35.00 -26.30
C ASP A 286 18.18 -33.68 -27.07
N ILE A 287 19.01 -33.40 -28.07
CA ILE A 287 18.92 -32.19 -28.89
C ILE A 287 17.68 -32.25 -29.76
N GLN A 288 17.46 -33.37 -30.47
CA GLN A 288 16.25 -33.60 -31.27
C GLN A 288 14.99 -33.56 -30.39
N SER A 289 15.05 -34.10 -29.18
CA SER A 289 13.95 -34.03 -28.21
C SER A 289 13.62 -32.60 -27.78
N LYS A 290 14.62 -31.76 -27.53
CA LYS A 290 14.43 -30.33 -27.22
C LYS A 290 13.88 -29.54 -28.40
N LEU A 291 14.39 -29.77 -29.60
CA LEU A 291 13.90 -29.16 -30.83
C LEU A 291 12.45 -29.56 -31.13
N PHE A 292 12.08 -30.80 -30.84
CA PHE A 292 10.71 -31.28 -30.94
C PHE A 292 9.79 -30.56 -29.97
N SER A 293 10.15 -30.46 -28.69
CA SER A 293 9.36 -29.72 -27.68
C SER A 293 9.15 -28.27 -28.12
N LYS A 294 10.22 -27.61 -28.58
CA LYS A 294 10.14 -26.24 -29.12
C LYS A 294 9.17 -26.14 -30.30
N LEU A 295 9.22 -27.08 -31.25
CA LEU A 295 8.27 -27.10 -32.37
C LEU A 295 6.82 -27.26 -31.90
N MET A 296 6.57 -28.09 -30.87
CA MET A 296 5.23 -28.25 -30.31
C MET A 296 4.73 -26.95 -29.67
N ASP A 297 5.60 -26.23 -28.97
CA ASP A 297 5.26 -24.92 -28.38
C ASP A 297 5.00 -23.86 -29.47
N ASP A 298 5.86 -23.78 -30.48
CA ASP A 298 5.70 -22.88 -31.63
C ASP A 298 4.38 -23.16 -32.37
N LEU A 299 4.01 -24.44 -32.54
CA LEU A 299 2.74 -24.81 -33.16
C LEU A 299 1.52 -24.41 -32.34
N GLN A 300 1.56 -24.62 -31.03
CA GLN A 300 0.50 -24.15 -30.13
C GLN A 300 0.34 -22.63 -30.26
N TYR A 301 1.45 -21.90 -30.28
CA TYR A 301 1.46 -20.45 -30.46
C TYR A 301 0.79 -20.02 -31.77
N GLU A 302 1.17 -20.63 -32.90
CA GLU A 302 0.58 -20.31 -34.20
C GLU A 302 -0.91 -20.66 -34.32
N ILE A 303 -1.32 -21.85 -33.85
CA ILE A 303 -2.71 -22.32 -33.95
C ILE A 303 -3.64 -21.38 -33.18
N LEU A 304 -3.26 -21.01 -31.96
CA LEU A 304 -4.08 -20.16 -31.11
C LEU A 304 -4.19 -18.73 -31.64
N ARG A 305 -3.07 -18.15 -32.08
CA ARG A 305 -3.06 -16.79 -32.65
C ARG A 305 -3.85 -16.70 -33.95
N SER A 306 -3.68 -17.67 -34.85
CA SER A 306 -4.44 -17.72 -36.11
C SER A 306 -5.95 -17.84 -35.85
N SER A 307 -6.37 -18.69 -34.91
CA SER A 307 -7.79 -18.77 -34.53
C SER A 307 -8.36 -17.44 -34.03
N ILE A 308 -7.61 -16.73 -33.19
CA ILE A 308 -8.05 -15.45 -32.63
C ILE A 308 -8.12 -14.38 -33.72
N LEU A 309 -7.11 -14.26 -34.57
CA LEU A 309 -7.05 -13.25 -35.63
C LEU A 309 -8.02 -13.53 -36.78
N ASP A 310 -8.21 -14.79 -37.16
CA ASP A 310 -9.01 -15.17 -38.32
C ASP A 310 -10.49 -15.34 -37.98
N LYS A 311 -10.79 -15.92 -36.81
CA LYS A 311 -12.15 -16.33 -36.42
C LYS A 311 -12.70 -15.56 -35.22
N GLY A 312 -11.87 -14.80 -34.51
CA GLY A 312 -12.28 -14.16 -33.25
C GLY A 312 -12.57 -15.16 -32.13
N LEU A 313 -12.10 -16.40 -32.26
CA LEU A 313 -12.44 -17.52 -31.37
C LEU A 313 -11.26 -17.85 -30.46
N ARG A 314 -11.52 -17.77 -29.15
CA ARG A 314 -10.54 -18.03 -28.08
C ARG A 314 -10.52 -19.50 -27.67
N VAL A 315 -9.51 -19.87 -26.87
CA VAL A 315 -9.26 -21.27 -26.44
C VAL A 315 -10.43 -21.92 -25.69
N ASP A 316 -11.21 -21.14 -24.96
CA ASP A 316 -12.38 -21.61 -24.20
C ASP A 316 -13.71 -21.42 -24.94
N GLY A 317 -13.64 -20.96 -26.20
CA GLY A 317 -14.80 -20.72 -27.07
C GLY A 317 -15.44 -19.34 -26.91
N ARG A 318 -14.90 -18.46 -26.06
CA ARG A 318 -15.40 -17.08 -25.91
C ARG A 318 -15.09 -16.21 -27.12
N GLY A 319 -15.91 -15.17 -27.29
CA GLY A 319 -15.58 -14.02 -28.14
C GLY A 319 -14.50 -13.12 -27.52
N LEU A 320 -13.99 -12.16 -28.31
CA LEU A 320 -12.91 -11.26 -27.91
C LEU A 320 -13.26 -10.37 -26.70
N GLU A 321 -14.50 -9.88 -26.62
CA GLU A 321 -14.95 -8.98 -25.55
C GLU A 321 -15.58 -9.71 -24.35
N GLU A 322 -15.82 -11.02 -24.46
CA GLU A 322 -16.61 -11.79 -23.51
C GLU A 322 -15.82 -12.10 -22.22
N ILE A 323 -16.45 -11.80 -21.08
CA ILE A 323 -15.89 -12.02 -19.74
C ILE A 323 -16.36 -13.37 -19.21
N ARG A 324 -15.48 -14.09 -18.50
CA ARG A 324 -15.83 -15.39 -17.90
C ARG A 324 -16.97 -15.23 -16.89
N PRO A 325 -17.73 -16.31 -16.60
CA PRO A 325 -18.73 -16.30 -15.54
C PRO A 325 -18.14 -15.83 -14.20
N ILE A 326 -18.87 -14.95 -13.50
CA ILE A 326 -18.46 -14.40 -12.22
C ILE A 326 -19.45 -14.82 -11.13
N THR A 327 -18.92 -15.31 -10.01
CA THR A 327 -19.65 -15.50 -8.76
C THR A 327 -19.01 -14.69 -7.65
N CYS A 328 -19.83 -14.21 -6.73
CA CYS A 328 -19.46 -13.23 -5.72
C CYS A 328 -20.18 -13.58 -4.42
N GLU A 329 -19.40 -13.80 -3.35
CA GLU A 329 -19.90 -14.08 -2.01
C GLU A 329 -19.23 -13.16 -0.99
N THR A 330 -19.95 -12.78 0.06
CA THR A 330 -19.42 -12.00 1.20
C THR A 330 -19.77 -12.71 2.51
N GLY A 331 -18.98 -12.48 3.55
CA GLY A 331 -19.24 -13.10 4.87
C GLY A 331 -18.96 -14.59 4.91
N VAL A 332 -18.05 -15.06 4.05
CA VAL A 332 -17.66 -16.48 3.92
C VAL A 332 -17.07 -17.04 5.21
N LEU A 333 -16.41 -16.18 5.99
CA LEU A 333 -15.77 -16.55 7.26
C LEU A 333 -16.46 -15.86 8.45
N SER A 334 -16.90 -16.67 9.43
CA SER A 334 -17.67 -16.20 10.59
C SER A 334 -16.87 -15.48 11.67
N ARG A 335 -15.54 -15.56 11.64
CA ARG A 335 -14.64 -15.04 12.69
C ARG A 335 -13.77 -13.87 12.23
N THR A 336 -13.95 -13.41 10.99
CA THR A 336 -13.19 -12.31 10.40
C THR A 336 -13.99 -11.01 10.44
N HIS A 337 -13.33 -9.84 10.42
CA HIS A 337 -14.05 -8.56 10.41
C HIS A 337 -14.79 -8.37 9.07
N GLY A 338 -14.16 -8.74 7.95
CA GLY A 338 -14.86 -8.95 6.69
C GLY A 338 -14.20 -9.99 5.81
N SER A 339 -14.98 -10.62 4.93
CA SER A 339 -14.49 -11.60 3.98
C SER A 339 -15.32 -11.59 2.70
N ALA A 340 -14.68 -11.90 1.58
CA ALA A 340 -15.33 -12.08 0.30
C ALA A 340 -14.62 -13.12 -0.55
N LEU A 341 -15.39 -13.95 -1.25
CA LEU A 341 -14.91 -14.89 -2.25
C LEU A 341 -15.36 -14.40 -3.62
N PHE A 342 -14.38 -14.09 -4.47
CA PHE A 342 -14.62 -13.67 -5.85
C PHE A 342 -14.08 -14.75 -6.78
N THR A 343 -14.95 -15.27 -7.65
CA THR A 343 -14.57 -16.26 -8.68
C THR A 343 -14.91 -15.71 -10.05
N ARG A 344 -13.95 -15.70 -10.97
CA ARG A 344 -14.13 -15.35 -12.39
C ARG A 344 -13.52 -16.46 -13.26
N GLY A 345 -14.39 -17.30 -13.83
CA GLY A 345 -13.97 -18.56 -14.44
C GLY A 345 -13.13 -19.41 -13.47
N GLU A 346 -12.00 -19.93 -13.93
CA GLU A 346 -11.04 -20.70 -13.10
C GLU A 346 -10.03 -19.79 -12.37
N THR A 347 -10.46 -18.61 -11.92
CA THR A 347 -9.66 -17.70 -11.08
C THR A 347 -10.46 -17.30 -9.86
N GLN A 348 -9.99 -17.71 -8.68
CA GLN A 348 -10.72 -17.56 -7.43
C GLN A 348 -9.82 -16.95 -6.36
N VAL A 349 -10.31 -15.93 -5.68
CA VAL A 349 -9.59 -15.25 -4.60
C VAL A 349 -10.50 -15.06 -3.39
N LEU A 350 -10.02 -15.50 -2.23
CA LEU A 350 -10.62 -15.23 -0.93
C LEU A 350 -9.88 -14.05 -0.30
N ALA A 351 -10.56 -12.90 -0.19
CA ALA A 351 -10.04 -11.74 0.51
C ALA A 351 -10.61 -11.67 1.93
N VAL A 352 -9.76 -11.35 2.90
CA VAL A 352 -10.10 -11.18 4.31
C VAL A 352 -9.62 -9.83 4.80
N THR A 353 -10.55 -9.04 5.33
CA THR A 353 -10.27 -7.74 5.95
C THR A 353 -10.19 -7.88 7.47
N THR A 354 -9.13 -7.32 8.05
CA THR A 354 -8.91 -7.20 9.48
C THR A 354 -8.68 -5.72 9.82
N LEU A 355 -9.51 -5.21 10.72
CA LEU A 355 -9.40 -3.88 11.32
C LEU A 355 -8.57 -3.94 12.61
N GLY A 356 -7.64 -3.00 12.76
CA GLY A 356 -6.74 -2.85 13.90
C GLY A 356 -6.65 -1.42 14.39
N THR A 357 -5.81 -1.21 15.40
CA THR A 357 -5.53 0.08 16.05
C THR A 357 -4.36 0.79 15.39
N VAL A 358 -4.07 2.03 15.78
CA VAL A 358 -2.86 2.75 15.34
C VAL A 358 -1.55 2.05 15.73
N PHE A 359 -1.58 1.14 16.71
CA PHE A 359 -0.41 0.35 17.10
C PHE A 359 -0.13 -0.82 16.15
N ASP A 360 -1.10 -1.16 15.29
CA ASP A 360 -0.97 -2.20 14.27
C ASP A 360 -0.49 -1.62 12.92
N GLU A 361 -0.24 -0.31 12.83
CA GLU A 361 0.30 0.34 11.63
C GLU A 361 1.68 -0.25 11.27
N GLN A 362 1.90 -0.45 9.98
CA GLN A 362 3.19 -0.92 9.51
C GLN A 362 4.18 0.24 9.45
N ILE A 363 5.26 0.14 10.24
CA ILE A 363 6.34 1.12 10.23
C ILE A 363 7.35 0.71 9.15
N PHE A 364 7.56 1.60 8.19
CA PHE A 364 8.63 1.48 7.22
C PHE A 364 9.77 2.40 7.65
N ASP A 365 10.93 1.80 7.79
CA ASP A 365 12.19 2.51 7.95
C ASP A 365 12.91 2.38 6.61
N ASP A 366 12.88 3.41 5.77
CA ASP A 366 13.55 3.44 4.46
C ASP A 366 14.40 4.70 4.29
N ILE A 367 14.93 4.91 3.08
CA ILE A 367 15.75 6.09 2.77
C ILE A 367 14.93 7.36 2.54
N GLU A 368 13.61 7.25 2.41
CA GLU A 368 12.67 8.37 2.17
C GLU A 368 12.15 8.95 3.49
N GLY A 369 12.26 8.19 4.58
CA GLY A 369 11.89 8.63 5.92
C GLY A 369 11.33 7.50 6.76
N ASP A 370 10.86 7.83 7.95
CA ASP A 370 10.07 6.91 8.75
C ASP A 370 8.60 7.16 8.40
N ARG A 371 7.96 6.21 7.70
CA ARG A 371 6.54 6.30 7.37
C ARG A 371 5.74 5.21 8.07
N ARG A 372 4.48 5.51 8.33
CA ARG A 372 3.51 4.55 8.86
C ARG A 372 2.42 4.34 7.84
N GLU A 373 2.20 3.09 7.46
CA GLU A 373 1.09 2.73 6.58
C GLU A 373 -0.04 2.13 7.42
N ARG A 374 -1.21 2.78 7.34
CA ARG A 374 -2.45 2.27 7.93
C ARG A 374 -3.16 1.26 7.05
N PHE A 375 -2.78 1.13 5.78
CA PHE A 375 -3.41 0.19 4.86
C PHE A 375 -2.38 -0.79 4.31
N MET A 376 -2.61 -2.07 4.56
CA MET A 376 -1.78 -3.17 4.09
C MET A 376 -2.62 -4.09 3.23
N LEU A 377 -2.11 -4.47 2.06
CA LEU A 377 -2.69 -5.54 1.25
C LEU A 377 -1.63 -6.59 0.96
N HIS A 378 -1.81 -7.78 1.52
CA HIS A 378 -0.94 -8.92 1.30
C HIS A 378 -1.60 -9.87 0.32
N TYR A 379 -0.85 -10.27 -0.70
CA TYR A 379 -1.28 -11.20 -1.74
C TYR A 379 -0.48 -12.49 -1.61
N ASN A 380 -1.17 -13.63 -1.59
CA ASN A 380 -0.58 -14.94 -1.48
C ASN A 380 -0.96 -15.82 -2.68
N PHE A 381 0.04 -16.44 -3.30
CA PHE A 381 -0.15 -17.31 -4.46
C PHE A 381 0.37 -18.73 -4.14
N PRO A 382 -0.41 -19.54 -3.42
CA PRO A 382 0.02 -20.88 -3.06
C PRO A 382 0.07 -21.79 -4.31
N PRO A 383 0.98 -22.78 -4.34
CA PRO A 383 1.21 -23.61 -5.53
C PRO A 383 -0.01 -24.46 -5.92
N PHE A 384 -0.87 -24.81 -4.94
CA PHE A 384 -2.12 -25.53 -5.24
C PHE A 384 -3.08 -24.72 -6.13
N SER A 385 -2.97 -23.38 -6.16
CA SER A 385 -3.84 -22.52 -6.97
C SER A 385 -3.69 -22.74 -8.47
N VAL A 386 -2.57 -23.32 -8.88
CA VAL A 386 -2.30 -23.76 -10.26
C VAL A 386 -2.24 -25.28 -10.39
N GLY A 387 -2.50 -26.02 -9.31
CA GLY A 387 -2.45 -27.48 -9.28
C GLY A 387 -1.03 -28.06 -9.17
N GLU A 388 -0.06 -27.30 -8.65
CA GLU A 388 1.34 -27.70 -8.57
C GLU A 388 1.83 -27.87 -7.11
N VAL A 389 3.02 -28.44 -6.95
CA VAL A 389 3.77 -28.46 -5.68
C VAL A 389 4.85 -27.39 -5.71
N GLY A 390 5.09 -26.71 -4.58
CA GLY A 390 6.06 -25.61 -4.54
C GLY A 390 6.41 -25.18 -3.12
N ARG A 391 7.38 -24.26 -3.02
CA ARG A 391 7.75 -23.65 -1.73
C ARG A 391 6.63 -22.73 -1.26
N LEU A 392 6.34 -22.77 0.05
CA LEU A 392 5.44 -21.82 0.68
C LEU A 392 6.27 -20.62 1.16
N GLY A 393 5.96 -19.43 0.63
CA GLY A 393 6.61 -18.18 0.98
C GLY A 393 6.26 -17.08 -0.02
N THR A 394 6.49 -15.83 0.36
CA THR A 394 6.19 -14.69 -0.50
C THR A 394 7.36 -14.41 -1.45
N GLY A 395 7.13 -14.59 -2.74
CA GLY A 395 8.08 -14.23 -3.79
C GLY A 395 7.94 -12.78 -4.28
N ARG A 396 8.81 -12.41 -5.22
CA ARG A 396 8.81 -11.07 -5.85
C ARG A 396 7.50 -10.81 -6.61
N ARG A 397 6.89 -11.84 -7.21
CA ARG A 397 5.65 -11.70 -7.99
C ARG A 397 4.47 -11.38 -7.09
N GLU A 398 4.40 -12.03 -5.93
CA GLU A 398 3.35 -11.84 -4.95
C GLU A 398 3.37 -10.42 -4.38
N ILE A 399 4.57 -9.89 -4.06
CA ILE A 399 4.73 -8.50 -3.62
C ILE A 399 4.28 -7.53 -4.72
N GLY A 400 4.69 -7.76 -5.98
CA GLY A 400 4.28 -6.91 -7.10
C GLY A 400 2.76 -6.93 -7.37
N HIS A 401 2.13 -8.10 -7.34
CA HIS A 401 0.67 -8.21 -7.47
C HIS A 401 -0.07 -7.59 -6.29
N GLY A 402 0.47 -7.74 -5.08
CA GLY A 402 -0.03 -7.10 -3.87
C GLY A 402 0.01 -5.57 -3.97
N ASP A 403 1.14 -4.98 -4.39
CA ASP A 403 1.24 -3.52 -4.54
C ASP A 403 0.30 -2.99 -5.62
N LEU A 404 0.17 -3.66 -6.77
CA LEU A 404 -0.80 -3.28 -7.79
C LEU A 404 -2.23 -3.26 -7.23
N ALA A 405 -2.63 -4.29 -6.48
CA ALA A 405 -3.95 -4.35 -5.88
C ALA A 405 -4.12 -3.30 -4.77
N ARG A 406 -3.10 -3.09 -3.93
CA ARG A 406 -3.07 -2.07 -2.86
C ARG A 406 -3.31 -0.69 -3.45
N ARG A 407 -2.49 -0.29 -4.43
CA ARG A 407 -2.57 1.00 -5.13
C ARG A 407 -3.90 1.20 -5.85
N SER A 408 -4.51 0.11 -6.34
CA SER A 408 -5.83 0.18 -6.99
C SER A 408 -6.98 0.47 -6.00
N ILE A 409 -6.84 0.09 -4.73
CA ILE A 409 -7.89 0.19 -3.71
C ILE A 409 -7.71 1.42 -2.82
N GLU A 410 -6.46 1.74 -2.48
CA GLU A 410 -6.09 2.82 -1.55
C GLU A 410 -6.76 4.18 -1.85
N PRO A 411 -6.87 4.63 -3.12
CA PRO A 411 -7.55 5.89 -3.44
C PRO A 411 -9.01 5.97 -2.97
N MET A 412 -9.67 4.82 -2.79
CA MET A 412 -11.08 4.73 -2.38
C MET A 412 -11.26 4.57 -0.86
N LEU A 413 -10.17 4.48 -0.11
CA LEU A 413 -10.25 4.38 1.35
C LEU A 413 -10.62 5.73 1.98
N PRO A 414 -11.41 5.71 3.06
CA PRO A 414 -11.72 6.93 3.81
C PRO A 414 -10.46 7.52 4.46
N PRO A 415 -10.39 8.85 4.66
CA PRO A 415 -9.32 9.48 5.42
C PRO A 415 -9.31 9.00 6.90
N LYS A 416 -8.18 9.13 7.59
CA LYS A 416 -7.96 8.58 8.94
C LYS A 416 -8.94 9.17 9.95
N GLU A 417 -9.27 10.44 9.81
CA GLU A 417 -10.18 11.19 10.70
C GLU A 417 -11.61 10.65 10.60
N LYS A 418 -12.01 10.15 9.42
CA LYS A 418 -13.34 9.56 9.20
C LYS A 418 -13.40 8.09 9.59
N PHE A 419 -12.29 7.37 9.44
CA PHE A 419 -12.21 5.95 9.76
C PHE A 419 -10.86 5.62 10.40
N PRO A 420 -10.74 5.83 11.73
CA PRO A 420 -9.49 5.77 12.51
C PRO A 420 -9.05 4.33 12.81
N TYR A 421 -9.04 3.50 11.77
CA TYR A 421 -8.63 2.11 11.80
C TYR A 421 -7.40 1.90 10.91
N THR A 422 -6.53 1.03 11.40
CA THR A 422 -5.58 0.32 10.55
C THR A 422 -6.32 -0.80 9.84
N ILE A 423 -6.07 -0.98 8.55
CA ILE A 423 -6.79 -1.90 7.68
C ILE A 423 -5.76 -2.85 7.07
N ARG A 424 -5.92 -4.15 7.33
CA ARG A 424 -5.16 -5.20 6.67
C ARG A 424 -6.08 -6.05 5.83
N VAL A 425 -5.79 -6.17 4.54
CA VAL A 425 -6.41 -7.12 3.63
C VAL A 425 -5.42 -8.22 3.30
N VAL A 426 -5.85 -9.47 3.40
CA VAL A 426 -5.09 -10.63 2.91
C VAL A 426 -5.90 -11.30 1.83
N ALA A 427 -5.29 -11.48 0.66
CA ALA A 427 -5.89 -12.11 -0.51
C ALA A 427 -5.21 -13.45 -0.77
N GLU A 428 -5.96 -14.54 -0.56
CA GLU A 428 -5.53 -15.90 -0.81
C GLU A 428 -6.04 -16.34 -2.18
N VAL A 429 -5.13 -16.56 -3.13
CA VAL A 429 -5.50 -17.09 -4.45
C VAL A 429 -5.74 -18.59 -4.33
N LEU A 430 -6.98 -19.02 -4.57
CA LEU A 430 -7.41 -20.41 -4.46
C LEU A 430 -7.36 -21.14 -5.80
N GLU A 431 -7.61 -20.42 -6.90
CA GLU A 431 -7.50 -20.90 -8.27
C GLU A 431 -6.92 -19.79 -9.15
N SER A 432 -6.10 -20.15 -10.15
CA SER A 432 -5.55 -19.18 -11.10
C SER A 432 -5.46 -19.70 -12.52
N ASN A 433 -6.28 -19.10 -13.38
CA ASN A 433 -6.23 -19.24 -14.83
C ASN A 433 -6.46 -17.90 -15.55
N GLY A 434 -5.95 -16.80 -14.99
CA GLY A 434 -6.03 -15.48 -15.61
C GLY A 434 -6.14 -14.38 -14.56
N SER A 435 -5.12 -13.53 -14.48
CA SER A 435 -5.02 -12.34 -13.62
C SER A 435 -5.73 -12.42 -12.25
N SER A 436 -5.15 -13.22 -11.36
CA SER A 436 -5.54 -13.27 -9.95
C SER A 436 -5.27 -11.96 -9.19
N SER A 437 -4.40 -11.08 -9.70
CA SER A 437 -4.22 -9.73 -9.16
C SER A 437 -5.48 -8.87 -9.34
N MET A 438 -6.17 -8.97 -10.47
CA MET A 438 -7.43 -8.25 -10.69
C MET A 438 -8.60 -8.87 -9.91
N ALA A 439 -8.62 -10.20 -9.75
CA ALA A 439 -9.56 -10.86 -8.84
C ALA A 439 -9.30 -10.46 -7.37
N THR A 440 -8.05 -10.17 -7.01
CA THR A 440 -7.69 -9.63 -5.69
C THR A 440 -8.26 -8.23 -5.47
N VAL A 441 -8.21 -7.34 -6.47
CA VAL A 441 -8.87 -6.02 -6.38
C VAL A 441 -10.37 -6.19 -6.12
N CYS A 442 -11.06 -7.01 -6.90
CA CYS A 442 -12.51 -7.22 -6.77
C CYS A 442 -12.89 -7.80 -5.39
N SER A 443 -12.24 -8.89 -4.98
CA SER A 443 -12.50 -9.52 -3.68
C SER A 443 -12.14 -8.59 -2.51
N SER A 444 -11.04 -7.84 -2.60
CA SER A 444 -10.65 -6.87 -1.56
C SER A 444 -11.66 -5.74 -1.42
N SER A 445 -12.14 -5.19 -2.53
CA SER A 445 -13.20 -4.17 -2.53
C SER A 445 -14.44 -4.68 -1.79
N MET A 446 -14.89 -5.90 -2.09
CA MET A 446 -16.05 -6.49 -1.43
C MET A 446 -15.79 -6.82 0.05
N ALA A 447 -14.61 -7.33 0.39
CA ALA A 447 -14.25 -7.68 1.76
C ALA A 447 -14.17 -6.44 2.67
N LEU A 448 -13.67 -5.31 2.15
CA LEU A 448 -13.64 -4.02 2.83
C LEU A 448 -15.07 -3.51 3.10
N MET A 449 -15.93 -3.54 2.07
CA MET A 449 -17.34 -3.16 2.21
C MET A 449 -18.06 -4.05 3.23
N HIS A 450 -17.82 -5.37 3.20
CA HIS A 450 -18.39 -6.30 4.18
C HIS A 450 -17.87 -6.06 5.60
N ALA A 451 -16.63 -5.58 5.76
CA ALA A 451 -16.08 -5.21 7.06
C ALA A 451 -16.65 -3.88 7.62
N GLY A 452 -17.51 -3.19 6.88
CA GLY A 452 -18.05 -1.89 7.25
C GLY A 452 -17.08 -0.74 7.00
N VAL A 453 -16.02 -0.94 6.20
CA VAL A 453 -15.13 0.15 5.80
C VAL A 453 -15.90 1.08 4.87
N PRO A 454 -16.03 2.38 5.17
CA PRO A 454 -16.79 3.32 4.37
C PRO A 454 -15.98 3.77 3.14
N VAL A 455 -15.67 2.82 2.26
CA VAL A 455 -15.03 3.08 0.97
C VAL A 455 -15.92 4.03 0.15
N SER A 456 -15.30 4.97 -0.56
CA SER A 456 -16.04 5.96 -1.35
C SER A 456 -16.83 5.30 -2.48
N ARG A 457 -16.23 4.32 -3.17
CA ARG A 457 -16.82 3.52 -4.26
C ARG A 457 -16.18 2.13 -4.35
N PRO A 458 -16.90 1.12 -4.86
CA PRO A 458 -16.31 -0.17 -5.17
C PRO A 458 -15.34 -0.07 -6.35
N VAL A 459 -14.28 -0.89 -6.32
CA VAL A 459 -13.26 -0.99 -7.37
C VAL A 459 -13.27 -2.39 -7.96
N ALA A 460 -13.27 -2.49 -9.28
CA ALA A 460 -13.06 -3.74 -9.99
C ALA A 460 -11.83 -3.68 -10.89
N GLY A 461 -11.25 -4.84 -11.15
CA GLY A 461 -10.11 -5.01 -12.05
C GLY A 461 -10.39 -5.95 -13.21
N ILE A 462 -9.83 -5.65 -14.38
CA ILE A 462 -9.83 -6.53 -15.55
C ILE A 462 -8.42 -6.64 -16.12
N ALA A 463 -8.09 -7.83 -16.66
CA ALA A 463 -6.88 -8.03 -17.44
C ALA A 463 -7.23 -8.19 -18.90
N MET A 464 -6.41 -7.58 -19.74
CA MET A 464 -6.63 -7.40 -21.15
C MET A 464 -5.38 -7.86 -21.89
N GLY A 465 -5.57 -8.35 -23.12
CA GLY A 465 -4.47 -8.76 -23.99
C GLY A 465 -4.60 -8.18 -25.39
N LEU A 466 -3.51 -8.21 -26.13
CA LEU A 466 -3.45 -7.89 -27.56
C LEU A 466 -2.71 -9.01 -28.29
N ILE A 467 -3.25 -9.40 -29.44
CA ILE A 467 -2.55 -10.23 -30.42
C ILE A 467 -2.52 -9.47 -31.75
N THR A 468 -1.38 -9.42 -32.42
CA THR A 468 -1.19 -8.74 -33.70
C THR A 468 -0.18 -9.45 -34.61
N ASP A 469 -0.41 -9.37 -35.91
CA ASP A 469 0.55 -9.77 -36.95
C ASP A 469 1.09 -8.55 -37.72
N GLU A 470 1.14 -7.39 -37.06
CA GLU A 470 1.43 -6.04 -37.60
C GLU A 470 0.35 -5.47 -38.52
N THR A 471 -0.37 -6.32 -39.27
CA THR A 471 -1.42 -5.89 -40.20
C THR A 471 -2.81 -5.92 -39.56
N ARG A 472 -3.07 -6.91 -38.72
CA ARG A 472 -4.32 -7.16 -37.99
C ARG A 472 -4.04 -7.17 -36.51
N TYR A 473 -5.05 -6.88 -35.71
CA TYR A 473 -4.97 -7.01 -34.27
C TYR A 473 -6.31 -7.45 -33.66
N ALA A 474 -6.24 -8.09 -32.50
CA ALA A 474 -7.38 -8.48 -31.68
C ALA A 474 -7.12 -8.09 -30.21
N VAL A 475 -8.05 -7.35 -29.62
CA VAL A 475 -8.03 -7.01 -28.19
C VAL A 475 -8.86 -8.03 -27.42
N LEU A 476 -8.27 -8.65 -26.41
CA LEU A 476 -8.88 -9.70 -25.60
C LEU A 476 -9.29 -9.16 -24.23
N SER A 477 -10.55 -9.36 -23.86
CA SER A 477 -11.08 -9.11 -22.51
C SER A 477 -10.91 -10.32 -21.59
N ASP A 478 -10.52 -10.09 -20.35
CA ASP A 478 -10.42 -11.11 -19.30
C ASP A 478 -9.58 -12.32 -19.78
N ILE A 479 -8.30 -12.04 -20.04
CA ILE A 479 -7.35 -13.01 -20.60
C ILE A 479 -7.08 -14.18 -19.65
N LEU A 480 -6.88 -15.35 -20.27
CA LEU A 480 -6.43 -16.57 -19.62
C LEU A 480 -4.91 -16.58 -19.46
N GLY A 481 -4.38 -17.51 -18.65
CA GLY A 481 -2.93 -17.70 -18.51
C GLY A 481 -2.26 -18.05 -19.84
N ASP A 482 -2.91 -18.88 -20.66
CA ASP A 482 -2.42 -19.24 -22.00
C ASP A 482 -2.38 -18.00 -22.91
N GLU A 483 -3.41 -17.16 -22.88
CA GLU A 483 -3.52 -15.96 -23.72
C GLU A 483 -2.52 -14.87 -23.32
N ASP A 484 -2.22 -14.75 -22.02
CA ASP A 484 -1.15 -13.89 -21.49
C ASP A 484 0.22 -14.32 -22.02
N HIS A 485 0.52 -15.62 -21.97
CA HIS A 485 1.78 -16.15 -22.49
C HIS A 485 1.96 -15.86 -23.99
N LEU A 486 0.87 -16.02 -24.76
CA LEU A 486 0.85 -15.91 -26.22
C LEU A 486 0.67 -14.49 -26.75
N GLY A 487 0.16 -13.58 -25.92
CA GLY A 487 -0.14 -12.20 -26.29
C GLY A 487 1.09 -11.33 -26.48
N ASP A 488 0.95 -10.31 -27.31
CA ASP A 488 1.97 -9.31 -27.65
C ASP A 488 1.98 -8.12 -26.70
N MET A 489 0.87 -7.92 -25.99
CA MET A 489 0.74 -6.98 -24.88
C MET A 489 -0.25 -7.56 -23.88
N ASP A 490 0.06 -7.42 -22.59
CA ASP A 490 -0.90 -7.60 -21.51
C ASP A 490 -1.00 -6.32 -20.69
N PHE A 491 -2.21 -5.94 -20.31
CA PHE A 491 -2.40 -4.84 -19.38
C PHE A 491 -3.56 -5.10 -18.43
N LYS A 492 -3.46 -4.49 -17.27
CA LYS A 492 -4.35 -4.66 -16.14
C LYS A 492 -4.86 -3.27 -15.78
N VAL A 493 -6.18 -3.15 -15.72
CA VAL A 493 -6.84 -1.89 -15.38
C VAL A 493 -7.80 -2.14 -14.24
N ALA A 494 -7.60 -1.42 -13.15
CA ALA A 494 -8.49 -1.35 -12.02
C ALA A 494 -9.11 0.05 -11.92
N GLY A 495 -10.32 0.13 -11.40
CA GLY A 495 -11.01 1.40 -11.29
C GLY A 495 -12.45 1.26 -10.81
N THR A 496 -13.06 2.41 -10.63
CA THR A 496 -14.48 2.54 -10.31
C THR A 496 -15.27 2.76 -11.60
N LYS A 497 -16.55 3.10 -11.45
CA LYS A 497 -17.37 3.62 -12.55
C LYS A 497 -16.93 5.00 -13.06
N ASP A 498 -16.26 5.80 -12.22
CA ASP A 498 -15.91 7.19 -12.51
C ASP A 498 -14.49 7.34 -13.07
N GLY A 499 -13.60 6.36 -12.86
CA GLY A 499 -12.27 6.38 -13.47
C GLY A 499 -11.37 5.21 -13.09
N ILE A 500 -10.13 5.26 -13.56
CA ILE A 500 -9.05 4.32 -13.29
C ILE A 500 -8.44 4.63 -11.93
N THR A 501 -8.10 3.59 -11.17
CA THR A 501 -7.37 3.69 -9.91
C THR A 501 -6.03 2.96 -9.93
N GLY A 502 -5.88 1.93 -10.76
CA GLY A 502 -4.63 1.20 -10.94
C GLY A 502 -4.43 0.79 -12.39
N PHE A 503 -3.18 0.88 -12.87
CA PHE A 503 -2.82 0.54 -14.24
C PHE A 503 -1.45 -0.12 -14.30
N GLN A 504 -1.37 -1.22 -15.03
CA GLN A 504 -0.12 -1.91 -15.32
C GLN A 504 -0.16 -2.44 -16.74
N MET A 505 0.91 -2.26 -17.51
CA MET A 505 1.02 -2.74 -18.88
C MET A 505 2.42 -3.27 -19.15
N ASP A 506 2.51 -4.38 -19.88
CA ASP A 506 3.72 -4.93 -20.46
C ASP A 506 3.49 -5.17 -21.97
N ILE A 507 4.41 -4.69 -22.80
CA ILE A 507 4.39 -4.86 -24.26
C ILE A 507 5.61 -5.69 -24.64
N LYS A 508 5.38 -6.78 -25.37
CA LYS A 508 6.41 -7.72 -25.84
C LYS A 508 6.86 -7.46 -27.28
N ILE A 509 6.14 -6.61 -28.00
CA ILE A 509 6.49 -6.13 -29.35
C ILE A 509 7.14 -4.75 -29.29
N SER A 510 7.62 -4.26 -30.44
CA SER A 510 8.35 -2.99 -30.52
C SER A 510 7.54 -1.76 -30.08
N SER A 511 6.25 -1.71 -30.44
CA SER A 511 5.35 -0.62 -30.05
C SER A 511 3.88 -1.00 -30.25
N VAL A 512 2.99 -0.26 -29.58
CA VAL A 512 1.54 -0.28 -29.81
C VAL A 512 1.10 1.14 -30.13
N SER A 513 0.27 1.31 -31.16
CA SER A 513 -0.22 2.63 -31.54
C SER A 513 -1.21 3.18 -30.51
N THR A 514 -1.25 4.51 -30.38
CA THR A 514 -2.17 5.21 -29.47
C THR A 514 -3.63 4.88 -29.78
N GLU A 515 -3.98 4.63 -31.05
CA GLU A 515 -5.32 4.23 -31.45
C GLU A 515 -5.69 2.83 -30.92
N ILE A 516 -4.77 1.87 -31.01
CA ILE A 516 -4.99 0.52 -30.48
C ILE A 516 -5.14 0.59 -28.95
N LEU A 517 -4.27 1.35 -28.27
CA LEU A 517 -4.34 1.52 -26.82
C LEU A 517 -5.68 2.14 -26.38
N ARG A 518 -6.16 3.15 -27.11
CA ARG A 518 -7.46 3.80 -26.86
C ARG A 518 -8.62 2.82 -26.99
N LYS A 519 -8.65 2.01 -28.05
CA LYS A 519 -9.67 0.96 -28.22
C LYS A 519 -9.58 -0.09 -27.10
N ALA A 520 -8.36 -0.46 -26.71
CA ALA A 520 -8.16 -1.45 -25.67
C ALA A 520 -8.64 -0.95 -24.30
N LEU A 521 -8.35 0.30 -23.95
CA LEU A 521 -8.82 0.93 -22.70
C LEU A 521 -10.34 1.10 -22.67
N ASP A 522 -10.98 1.43 -23.79
CA ASP A 522 -12.44 1.53 -23.91
C ASP A 522 -13.11 0.15 -23.72
N GLN A 523 -12.57 -0.89 -24.34
CA GLN A 523 -13.01 -2.28 -24.11
C GLN A 523 -12.79 -2.71 -22.65
N ALA A 524 -11.65 -2.34 -22.05
CA ALA A 524 -11.36 -2.59 -20.65
C ALA A 524 -12.36 -1.89 -19.71
N LYS A 525 -12.75 -0.64 -20.03
CA LYS A 525 -13.76 0.10 -19.27
C LYS A 525 -15.11 -0.62 -19.30
N ARG A 526 -15.61 -1.02 -20.47
CA ARG A 526 -16.85 -1.80 -20.59
C ARG A 526 -16.78 -3.07 -19.74
N GLY A 527 -15.66 -3.77 -19.81
CA GLY A 527 -15.46 -5.00 -19.04
C GLY A 527 -15.41 -4.78 -17.53
N ARG A 528 -14.71 -3.73 -17.09
CA ARG A 528 -14.66 -3.30 -15.68
C ARG A 528 -16.04 -2.97 -15.13
N LEU A 529 -16.84 -2.21 -15.89
CA LEU A 529 -18.22 -1.86 -15.51
C LEU A 529 -19.13 -3.10 -15.45
N HIS A 530 -18.95 -4.05 -16.37
CA HIS A 530 -19.66 -5.32 -16.31
C HIS A 530 -19.35 -6.09 -15.01
N ILE A 531 -18.08 -6.19 -14.62
CA ILE A 531 -17.65 -6.85 -13.38
C ILE A 531 -18.23 -6.13 -12.15
N LEU A 532 -18.14 -4.79 -12.11
CA LEU A 532 -18.73 -3.98 -11.04
C LEU A 532 -20.23 -4.25 -10.89
N SER A 533 -20.97 -4.31 -12.00
CA SER A 533 -22.41 -4.56 -11.96
C SER A 533 -22.78 -5.93 -11.37
N ILE A 534 -21.88 -6.91 -11.42
CA ILE A 534 -22.08 -8.23 -10.80
C ILE A 534 -21.73 -8.16 -9.32
N MET A 535 -20.64 -7.50 -8.95
CA MET A 535 -20.25 -7.29 -7.55
C MET A 535 -21.33 -6.54 -6.76
N GLU A 536 -21.92 -5.50 -7.35
CA GLU A 536 -22.99 -4.68 -6.76
C GLU A 536 -24.25 -5.49 -6.43
N LYS A 537 -24.51 -6.59 -7.15
CA LYS A 537 -25.63 -7.50 -6.83
C LYS A 537 -25.40 -8.29 -5.53
N THR A 538 -24.14 -8.50 -5.13
CA THR A 538 -23.78 -9.16 -3.88
C THR A 538 -23.65 -8.15 -2.74
N ILE A 539 -22.99 -7.02 -2.99
CA ILE A 539 -22.81 -5.97 -1.98
C ILE A 539 -22.84 -4.58 -2.63
N ALA A 540 -23.99 -3.90 -2.54
CA ALA A 540 -24.21 -2.61 -3.19
C ALA A 540 -23.57 -1.43 -2.45
N ALA A 541 -23.40 -1.54 -1.14
CA ALA A 541 -22.82 -0.51 -0.28
C ALA A 541 -22.06 -1.15 0.89
N PRO A 542 -21.11 -0.44 1.53
CA PRO A 542 -20.53 -0.89 2.78
C PRO A 542 -21.58 -1.24 3.83
N GLN A 543 -21.32 -2.25 4.65
CA GLN A 543 -22.14 -2.54 5.83
C GLN A 543 -22.24 -1.30 6.71
N SER A 544 -23.43 -1.03 7.26
CA SER A 544 -23.69 0.15 8.09
C SER A 544 -22.96 0.11 9.43
N GLU A 545 -22.68 -1.10 9.91
CA GLU A 545 -21.96 -1.35 11.15
C GLU A 545 -20.69 -2.15 10.87
N ILE A 546 -19.64 -1.84 11.62
CA ILE A 546 -18.43 -2.66 11.65
C ILE A 546 -18.70 -3.97 12.38
N SER A 547 -17.93 -5.00 12.07
CA SER A 547 -18.03 -6.29 12.76
C SER A 547 -17.91 -6.13 14.29
N PRO A 548 -18.75 -6.79 15.09
CA PRO A 548 -18.63 -6.77 16.55
C PRO A 548 -17.34 -7.42 17.07
N LEU A 549 -16.62 -8.16 16.20
CA LEU A 549 -15.32 -8.74 16.51
C LEU A 549 -14.17 -7.74 16.33
N ALA A 550 -14.41 -6.63 15.61
CA ALA A 550 -13.42 -5.58 15.42
C ALA A 550 -13.23 -4.75 16.69
N PRO A 551 -12.03 -4.18 16.90
CA PRO A 551 -11.81 -3.22 17.98
C PRO A 551 -12.82 -2.07 17.89
N GLN A 552 -13.47 -1.76 19.01
CA GLN A 552 -14.37 -0.61 19.08
C GLN A 552 -13.52 0.65 19.23
N VAL A 553 -13.74 1.63 18.35
CA VAL A 553 -12.99 2.89 18.35
C VAL A 553 -13.90 4.03 18.74
N LEU A 554 -13.54 4.72 19.81
CA LEU A 554 -14.17 5.97 20.21
C LEU A 554 -13.18 7.11 20.03
N SER A 555 -13.56 8.09 19.22
CA SER A 555 -12.80 9.32 19.02
C SER A 555 -13.42 10.46 19.84
N ALA A 556 -12.58 11.27 20.45
CA ALA A 556 -12.94 12.50 21.15
C ALA A 556 -11.81 13.52 20.97
N ARG A 557 -12.04 14.75 21.40
CA ARG A 557 -11.02 15.80 21.38
C ARG A 557 -10.81 16.34 22.79
N ILE A 558 -9.55 16.52 23.15
CA ILE A 558 -9.13 17.19 24.38
C ILE A 558 -8.35 18.44 24.03
N ASP A 559 -8.35 19.41 24.93
CA ASP A 559 -7.53 20.61 24.79
C ASP A 559 -6.04 20.23 24.80
N PRO A 560 -5.23 20.62 23.78
CA PRO A 560 -3.80 20.34 23.73
C PRO A 560 -3.04 20.73 25.01
N GLU A 561 -3.44 21.83 25.67
CA GLU A 561 -2.79 22.27 26.91
C GLU A 561 -3.02 21.30 28.09
N LYS A 562 -4.08 20.49 28.02
CA LYS A 562 -4.47 19.54 29.07
C LYS A 562 -4.00 18.12 28.84
N ILE A 563 -3.36 17.83 27.70
CA ILE A 563 -2.79 16.51 27.38
C ILE A 563 -1.86 16.03 28.50
N GLY A 564 -0.99 16.92 29.02
CA GLY A 564 -0.04 16.59 30.08
C GLY A 564 -0.70 16.08 31.37
N LEU A 565 -1.89 16.59 31.70
CA LEU A 565 -2.66 16.17 32.87
C LEU A 565 -3.26 14.76 32.70
N VAL A 566 -3.74 14.46 31.48
CA VAL A 566 -4.29 13.15 31.12
C VAL A 566 -3.19 12.08 31.08
N ILE A 567 -2.04 12.37 30.47
CA ILE A 567 -0.91 11.43 30.40
C ILE A 567 -0.31 11.21 31.80
N GLY A 568 -0.14 12.29 32.56
CA GLY A 568 0.49 12.28 33.88
C GLY A 568 2.00 12.02 33.83
N PRO A 569 2.70 12.10 34.99
CA PRO A 569 4.14 11.89 35.05
C PRO A 569 4.54 10.51 34.50
N ALA A 570 5.45 10.48 33.52
CA ALA A 570 5.91 9.27 32.83
C ALA A 570 4.79 8.37 32.24
N GLY A 571 3.63 8.94 31.92
CA GLY A 571 2.47 8.20 31.41
C GLY A 571 1.73 7.38 32.46
N LYS A 572 1.91 7.68 33.76
CA LYS A 572 1.30 6.90 34.85
C LYS A 572 -0.24 6.91 34.79
N ASN A 573 -0.85 8.06 34.55
CA ASN A 573 -2.31 8.20 34.56
C ASN A 573 -2.93 7.44 33.40
N ILE A 574 -2.39 7.63 32.19
CA ILE A 574 -2.91 6.96 30.98
C ILE A 574 -2.74 5.44 31.04
N LYS A 575 -1.61 4.95 31.58
CA LYS A 575 -1.40 3.51 31.81
C LYS A 575 -2.41 2.94 32.82
N ALA A 576 -2.69 3.66 33.91
CA ALA A 576 -3.65 3.23 34.91
C ALA A 576 -5.08 3.16 34.35
N ILE A 577 -5.48 4.11 33.50
CA ILE A 577 -6.79 4.09 32.82
C ILE A 577 -6.84 2.93 31.81
N SER A 578 -5.80 2.80 30.98
CA SER A 578 -5.67 1.71 30.01
C SER A 578 -5.79 0.33 30.67
N GLU A 579 -5.11 0.12 31.81
CA GLU A 579 -5.17 -1.14 32.57
C GLU A 579 -6.53 -1.34 33.26
N LYS A 580 -7.07 -0.30 33.90
CA LYS A 580 -8.36 -0.37 34.63
C LYS A 580 -9.52 -0.75 33.73
N TYR A 581 -9.57 -0.19 32.52
CA TYR A 581 -10.66 -0.42 31.57
C TYR A 581 -10.30 -1.43 30.48
N GLY A 582 -9.07 -1.96 30.44
CA GLY A 582 -8.64 -2.92 29.43
C GLY A 582 -8.67 -2.37 28.00
N VAL A 583 -8.38 -1.08 27.83
CA VAL A 583 -8.41 -0.35 26.55
C VAL A 583 -7.01 0.09 26.15
N GLN A 584 -6.77 0.31 24.86
CA GLN A 584 -5.60 1.06 24.39
C GLN A 584 -6.01 2.50 24.11
N ILE A 585 -5.15 3.45 24.44
CA ILE A 585 -5.46 4.88 24.31
C ILE A 585 -4.34 5.54 23.51
N ASN A 586 -4.72 6.29 22.49
CA ASN A 586 -3.84 7.13 21.70
C ASN A 586 -4.27 8.60 21.89
N ILE A 587 -3.30 9.46 22.18
CA ILE A 587 -3.51 10.91 22.26
C ILE A 587 -2.46 11.55 21.36
N GLU A 588 -2.91 12.25 20.33
CA GLU A 588 -2.04 13.01 19.42
C GLU A 588 -1.82 14.45 19.94
N GLU A 589 -0.76 15.11 19.47
CA GLU A 589 -0.36 16.45 19.96
C GLU A 589 -1.40 17.54 19.65
N ASP A 590 -2.27 17.31 18.65
CA ASP A 590 -3.37 18.20 18.25
C ASP A 590 -4.62 18.08 19.16
N GLY A 591 -4.55 17.22 20.18
CA GLY A 591 -5.64 16.94 21.11
C GLY A 591 -6.57 15.81 20.67
N SER A 592 -6.29 15.12 19.58
CA SER A 592 -7.09 13.98 19.13
C SER A 592 -6.92 12.78 20.08
N LEU A 593 -8.00 12.39 20.74
CA LEU A 593 -8.06 11.24 21.66
C LEU A 593 -8.79 10.08 20.96
N THR A 594 -8.12 8.94 20.87
CA THR A 594 -8.71 7.70 20.36
C THR A 594 -8.60 6.58 21.40
N VAL A 595 -9.74 5.98 21.76
CA VAL A 595 -9.83 4.87 22.72
C VAL A 595 -10.25 3.60 21.97
N TYR A 596 -9.45 2.55 22.09
CA TYR A 596 -9.64 1.24 21.48
C TYR A 596 -10.03 0.22 22.55
N GLY A 597 -11.25 -0.33 22.48
CA GLY A 597 -11.74 -1.34 23.41
C GLY A 597 -12.15 -2.64 22.71
N LYS A 598 -12.17 -3.75 23.46
CA LYS A 598 -12.76 -5.01 22.99
C LYS A 598 -14.29 -4.96 22.95
N ASP A 599 -14.88 -4.16 23.84
CA ASP A 599 -16.30 -3.93 23.92
C ASP A 599 -16.59 -2.43 24.06
N GLN A 600 -17.80 -2.05 23.65
CA GLN A 600 -18.22 -0.66 23.58
C GLN A 600 -18.31 -0.01 24.97
N LYS A 601 -18.70 -0.77 26.00
CA LYS A 601 -18.85 -0.25 27.37
C LYS A 601 -17.51 0.16 27.96
N SER A 602 -16.51 -0.72 27.88
CA SER A 602 -15.16 -0.45 28.38
C SER A 602 -14.51 0.76 27.69
N ALA A 603 -14.74 0.92 26.38
CA ALA A 603 -14.28 2.10 25.63
C ALA A 603 -14.96 3.39 26.11
N PHE A 604 -16.30 3.37 26.31
CA PHE A 604 -17.04 4.53 26.80
C PHE A 604 -16.61 4.94 28.21
N ASP A 605 -16.53 3.98 29.12
CA ASP A 605 -16.14 4.22 30.52
C ASP A 605 -14.73 4.83 30.60
N ALA A 606 -13.80 4.38 29.75
CA ALA A 606 -12.46 4.95 29.66
C ALA A 606 -12.45 6.36 29.06
N ARG A 607 -13.19 6.59 27.97
CA ARG A 607 -13.34 7.92 27.36
C ARG A 607 -13.90 8.92 28.37
N ASP A 608 -14.96 8.55 29.08
CA ASP A 608 -15.63 9.43 30.03
C ASP A 608 -14.75 9.70 31.25
N ALA A 609 -13.96 8.72 31.69
CA ALA A 609 -12.93 8.93 32.71
C ALA A 609 -11.87 9.96 32.27
N ILE A 610 -11.42 9.90 31.01
CA ILE A 610 -10.44 10.85 30.46
C ILE A 610 -11.05 12.25 30.33
N LEU A 611 -12.26 12.34 29.77
CA LEU A 611 -12.96 13.62 29.62
C LEU A 611 -13.25 14.27 30.97
N GLY A 612 -13.62 13.48 31.98
CA GLY A 612 -13.80 13.96 33.34
C GLY A 612 -12.53 14.53 34.00
N MET A 613 -11.33 14.08 33.58
CA MET A 613 -10.07 14.65 34.08
C MET A 613 -9.77 16.05 33.52
N VAL A 614 -10.25 16.34 32.31
CA VAL A 614 -10.05 17.64 31.63
C VAL A 614 -11.24 18.57 31.74
N GLU A 615 -12.37 18.07 32.26
CA GLU A 615 -13.56 18.85 32.54
C GLU A 615 -13.23 19.97 33.52
N GLU A 616 -13.62 21.18 33.15
CA GLU A 616 -13.48 22.33 34.05
C GLU A 616 -14.72 22.48 34.92
N PRO A 617 -14.52 22.83 36.21
CA PRO A 617 -15.63 23.13 37.08
C PRO A 617 -16.32 24.43 36.62
N GLU A 618 -17.55 24.32 36.14
CA GLU A 618 -18.38 25.43 35.65
C GLU A 618 -19.21 26.04 36.79
N VAL A 619 -19.09 27.35 36.98
CA VAL A 619 -19.87 28.08 37.99
C VAL A 619 -21.36 27.99 37.65
N GLY A 620 -22.16 27.52 38.59
CA GLY A 620 -23.59 27.32 38.46
C GLY A 620 -24.01 25.88 38.12
N LYS A 621 -23.09 25.00 37.72
CA LYS A 621 -23.39 23.59 37.43
C LYS A 621 -23.52 22.77 38.71
N VAL A 622 -24.45 21.82 38.71
CA VAL A 622 -24.67 20.86 39.80
C VAL A 622 -23.84 19.60 39.52
N TYR A 623 -23.03 19.22 40.48
CA TYR A 623 -22.17 18.04 40.45
C TYR A 623 -22.61 17.05 41.53
N THR A 624 -22.49 15.75 41.23
CA THR A 624 -22.62 14.69 42.24
C THR A 624 -21.22 14.38 42.76
N GLY A 625 -20.91 14.83 43.97
CA GLY A 625 -19.56 14.71 44.53
C GLY A 625 -19.50 13.79 45.75
N THR A 626 -18.30 13.25 46.02
CA THR A 626 -18.05 12.38 47.18
C THR A 626 -17.30 13.14 48.26
N VAL A 627 -17.76 13.05 49.51
CA VAL A 627 -17.12 13.69 50.66
C VAL A 627 -15.78 13.00 50.95
N LYS A 628 -14.66 13.73 50.78
CA LYS A 628 -13.31 13.21 51.05
C LYS A 628 -12.85 13.41 52.47
N ARG A 629 -13.13 14.59 53.03
CA ARG A 629 -12.81 14.93 54.42
C ARG A 629 -13.84 15.86 55.00
N ILE A 630 -14.10 15.71 56.29
CA ILE A 630 -14.97 16.59 57.06
C ILE A 630 -14.11 17.43 58.01
N MET A 631 -14.39 18.72 58.08
CA MET A 631 -13.82 19.67 59.03
C MET A 631 -14.93 20.33 59.83
N ASP A 632 -14.62 20.96 60.96
CA ASP A 632 -15.62 21.61 61.82
C ASP A 632 -16.40 22.73 61.11
N PHE A 633 -15.83 23.34 60.08
CA PHE A 633 -16.40 24.46 59.34
C PHE A 633 -17.01 24.07 57.97
N GLY A 634 -16.89 22.81 57.53
CA GLY A 634 -17.41 22.36 56.24
C GLY A 634 -16.91 21.00 55.79
N ALA A 635 -17.38 20.54 54.64
CA ALA A 635 -16.95 19.31 54.01
C ALA A 635 -16.20 19.61 52.71
N PHE A 636 -15.06 18.95 52.48
CA PHE A 636 -14.43 18.95 51.17
C PHE A 636 -14.99 17.81 50.34
N ILE A 637 -15.56 18.18 49.20
CA ILE A 637 -16.29 17.29 48.32
C ILE A 637 -15.55 17.27 46.99
N GLU A 638 -15.14 16.08 46.55
CA GLU A 638 -14.55 15.90 45.22
C GLU A 638 -15.68 15.93 44.18
N ILE A 639 -15.69 16.95 43.33
CA ILE A 639 -16.72 17.14 42.29
C ILE A 639 -16.27 16.64 40.91
N LEU A 640 -14.95 16.62 40.69
CA LEU A 640 -14.27 16.11 39.50
C LEU A 640 -12.96 15.44 39.95
N PRO A 641 -12.41 14.46 39.22
CA PRO A 641 -11.18 13.77 39.58
C PRO A 641 -10.04 14.74 39.93
N GLY A 642 -9.58 14.72 41.19
CA GLY A 642 -8.50 15.59 41.68
C GLY A 642 -8.90 17.04 41.95
N ARG A 643 -10.19 17.40 41.88
CA ARG A 643 -10.72 18.74 42.18
C ARG A 643 -11.69 18.69 43.36
N GLU A 644 -11.19 19.13 44.51
CA GLU A 644 -11.98 19.28 45.75
C GLU A 644 -12.53 20.70 45.87
N GLY A 645 -13.82 20.80 46.20
CA GLY A 645 -14.45 22.06 46.60
C GLY A 645 -14.91 22.03 48.05
N LEU A 646 -14.92 23.19 48.69
CA LEU A 646 -15.38 23.34 50.07
C LEU A 646 -16.87 23.67 50.08
N CYS A 647 -17.67 22.81 50.68
CA CYS A 647 -19.03 23.13 51.08
C CYS A 647 -19.03 23.57 52.55
N HIS A 648 -19.16 24.88 52.77
CA HIS A 648 -19.20 25.45 54.11
C HIS A 648 -20.42 24.94 54.91
N ILE A 649 -20.29 24.80 56.23
CA ILE A 649 -21.35 24.24 57.11
C ILE A 649 -22.71 24.94 56.96
N SER A 650 -22.70 26.23 56.65
CA SER A 650 -23.91 27.03 56.43
C SER A 650 -24.62 26.78 55.10
N ARG A 651 -24.03 25.99 54.19
CA ARG A 651 -24.54 25.67 52.84
C ARG A 651 -24.74 24.16 52.66
N LEU A 652 -24.91 23.41 53.76
CA LEU A 652 -25.09 21.96 53.73
C LEU A 652 -26.55 21.51 53.71
N ALA A 653 -27.48 22.28 54.30
CA ALA A 653 -28.90 21.93 54.36
C ALA A 653 -29.79 23.18 54.56
N LYS A 654 -31.08 23.07 54.26
CA LYS A 654 -32.14 24.04 54.64
C LYS A 654 -32.38 24.01 56.16
N GLY A 655 -31.44 24.55 56.93
CA GLY A 655 -31.51 24.58 58.39
C GLY A 655 -30.17 24.91 59.04
N ARG A 656 -30.18 25.27 60.34
CA ARG A 656 -28.92 25.52 61.07
C ARG A 656 -28.30 24.18 61.47
N VAL A 657 -27.22 23.83 60.80
CA VAL A 657 -26.40 22.65 61.11
C VAL A 657 -25.38 23.04 62.19
N GLU A 658 -25.38 22.36 63.34
CA GLU A 658 -24.40 22.59 64.41
C GLU A 658 -23.08 21.85 64.19
N LYS A 659 -23.12 20.62 63.67
CA LYS A 659 -21.93 19.86 63.27
C LYS A 659 -22.10 19.25 61.88
N VAL A 660 -21.05 19.32 61.07
CA VAL A 660 -21.03 18.73 59.71
C VAL A 660 -21.28 17.22 59.76
N THR A 661 -20.80 16.55 60.80
CA THR A 661 -20.99 15.11 61.05
C THR A 661 -22.43 14.68 61.25
N ASP A 662 -23.33 15.62 61.55
CA ASP A 662 -24.75 15.33 61.77
C ASP A 662 -25.50 15.13 60.44
N VAL A 663 -24.89 15.58 59.32
CA VAL A 663 -25.53 15.62 58.00
C VAL A 663 -24.73 14.82 56.96
N LEU A 664 -23.41 14.73 57.10
CA LEU A 664 -22.53 14.04 56.18
C LEU A 664 -21.53 13.15 56.91
N LYS A 665 -21.16 12.04 56.27
CA LYS A 665 -20.04 11.17 56.63
C LYS A 665 -19.00 11.17 55.52
N GLU A 666 -17.74 10.90 55.88
CA GLU A 666 -16.69 10.68 54.88
C GLU A 666 -17.06 9.48 54.01
N GLY A 667 -17.00 9.65 52.69
CA GLY A 667 -17.47 8.69 51.70
C GLY A 667 -18.92 8.88 51.23
N ASP A 668 -19.71 9.76 51.85
CA ASP A 668 -21.07 10.04 51.39
C ASP A 668 -21.08 10.74 50.03
N THR A 669 -22.11 10.46 49.23
CA THR A 669 -22.32 11.08 47.91
C THR A 669 -23.45 12.12 48.01
N ILE A 670 -23.17 13.36 47.62
CA ILE A 670 -24.10 14.50 47.74
C ILE A 670 -24.11 15.35 46.46
N GLN A 671 -25.28 15.88 46.09
CA GLN A 671 -25.39 16.85 45.00
C GLN A 671 -25.06 18.26 45.48
N VAL A 672 -24.11 18.90 44.80
CA VAL A 672 -23.58 20.21 45.14
C VAL A 672 -23.47 21.10 43.91
N LYS A 673 -23.91 22.35 44.03
CA LYS A 673 -23.75 23.38 43.00
C LYS A 673 -22.45 24.14 43.23
N LEU A 674 -21.66 24.34 42.17
CA LEU A 674 -20.50 25.23 42.23
C LEU A 674 -20.99 26.68 42.21
N MET A 675 -20.69 27.44 43.27
CA MET A 675 -21.20 28.81 43.42
C MET A 675 -20.24 29.85 42.87
N GLU A 676 -18.94 29.65 43.09
CA GLU A 676 -17.88 30.55 42.64
C GLU A 676 -16.53 29.84 42.69
N ILE A 677 -15.59 30.37 41.93
CA ILE A 677 -14.17 30.04 42.02
C ILE A 677 -13.49 31.28 42.60
N ASP A 678 -12.84 31.15 43.75
CA ASP A 678 -12.17 32.28 44.39
C ASP A 678 -10.91 32.73 43.63
N HIS A 679 -10.35 33.88 44.03
CA HIS A 679 -9.15 34.46 43.45
C HIS A 679 -7.87 33.62 43.69
N LEU A 680 -7.93 32.60 44.53
CA LEU A 680 -6.88 31.62 44.79
C LEU A 680 -7.14 30.28 44.08
N GLY A 681 -8.18 30.20 43.23
CA GLY A 681 -8.56 29.01 42.48
C GLY A 681 -9.31 27.94 43.28
N ARG A 682 -9.85 28.27 44.46
CA ARG A 682 -10.60 27.35 45.33
C ARG A 682 -12.07 27.33 44.95
N LEU A 683 -12.66 26.14 44.95
CA LEU A 683 -14.03 25.89 44.52
C LEU A 683 -14.98 25.99 45.72
N ASN A 684 -15.93 26.93 45.69
CA ASN A 684 -16.93 27.10 46.75
C ASN A 684 -18.25 26.43 46.35
N LEU A 685 -18.68 25.46 47.16
CA LEU A 685 -19.83 24.60 46.89
C LEU A 685 -21.03 24.94 47.79
N ALA A 686 -22.24 24.62 47.32
CA ALA A 686 -23.45 24.62 48.12
C ALA A 686 -24.25 23.33 47.84
N ALA A 687 -24.74 22.66 48.87
CA ALA A 687 -25.64 21.52 48.71
C ALA A 687 -26.93 21.98 48.02
N VAL A 688 -27.43 21.21 47.04
CA VAL A 688 -28.66 21.56 46.31
C VAL A 688 -29.84 21.72 47.27
N ASP A 689 -29.91 20.90 48.32
CA ASP A 689 -30.92 20.96 49.36
C ASP A 689 -30.84 22.22 50.25
N SER A 690 -29.78 23.02 50.12
CA SER A 690 -29.60 24.30 50.83
C SER A 690 -30.01 25.53 50.02
N LEU A 691 -30.32 25.36 48.72
CA LEU A 691 -30.66 26.46 47.79
C LEU A 691 -32.18 26.71 47.73
N ASP A 692 -32.58 27.96 47.52
CA ASP A 692 -33.98 28.36 47.32
C ASP A 692 -34.49 28.08 45.89
N GLU A 693 -35.76 28.38 45.60
CA GLU A 693 -36.39 28.12 44.28
C GLU A 693 -35.71 28.84 43.11
N ASN A 694 -34.88 29.87 43.39
CA ASN A 694 -34.09 30.61 42.40
C ASN A 694 -32.63 30.12 42.31
N GLY A 695 -32.24 29.12 43.11
CA GLY A 695 -30.90 28.55 43.10
C GLY A 695 -29.84 29.42 43.79
N GLU A 696 -30.26 30.32 44.68
CA GLU A 696 -29.40 31.17 45.50
C GLU A 696 -29.26 30.61 46.92
N ALA A 697 -28.08 30.79 47.51
CA ALA A 697 -27.85 30.43 48.91
C ALA A 697 -28.37 31.56 49.81
N PRO A 698 -29.02 31.26 50.95
CA PRO A 698 -29.56 32.29 51.85
C PRO A 698 -28.44 33.25 52.31
N GLN A 699 -28.51 34.52 51.88
CA GLN A 699 -27.55 35.53 52.30
C GLN A 699 -27.71 35.84 53.79
N ARG A 700 -26.59 35.79 54.53
CA ARG A 700 -26.54 36.31 55.89
C ARG A 700 -26.41 37.84 55.83
N PRO A 701 -27.17 38.61 56.63
CA PRO A 701 -27.05 40.06 56.66
C PRO A 701 -25.65 40.49 57.15
N PRO A 702 -25.15 41.67 56.74
CA PRO A 702 -23.81 42.14 57.10
C PRO A 702 -23.69 42.30 58.62
N ARG A 703 -22.54 41.90 59.18
CA ARG A 703 -22.22 42.18 60.60
C ARG A 703 -22.13 43.69 60.78
N SER A 704 -22.95 44.22 61.67
CA SER A 704 -22.94 45.61 62.11
C SER A 704 -21.60 45.97 62.76
N GLU A 705 -21.05 47.11 62.33
CA GLU A 705 -19.90 47.77 62.94
C GLU A 705 -20.20 48.14 64.40
N GLY A 706 -19.48 47.50 65.33
CA GLY A 706 -19.43 47.89 66.73
C GLY A 706 -18.31 48.92 66.97
N ARG A 707 -18.71 50.09 67.45
CA ARG A 707 -17.89 51.27 67.81
C ARG A 707 -16.81 51.01 68.90
N PRO A 708 -15.85 51.95 69.06
CA PRO A 708 -14.47 51.69 69.50
C PRO A 708 -14.29 51.67 71.03
N SER A 709 -13.29 50.91 71.51
CA SER A 709 -12.83 50.93 72.90
C SER A 709 -11.60 51.82 73.09
N ASP A 710 -11.67 52.65 74.12
CA ASP A 710 -10.61 53.53 74.57
C ASP A 710 -9.52 52.80 75.38
N ARG A 711 -8.29 53.11 75.00
CA ARG A 711 -6.98 53.04 75.67
C ARG A 711 -6.90 52.47 77.11
N ALA A 712 -5.96 51.53 77.27
CA ALA A 712 -4.96 51.60 78.33
C ALA A 712 -3.61 51.04 77.82
N ARG A 713 -2.58 51.87 77.91
CA ARG A 713 -1.17 51.54 77.67
C ARG A 713 -0.68 50.61 78.77
N ASP A 714 0.04 49.55 78.43
CA ASP A 714 1.22 49.20 79.21
C ASP A 714 2.30 48.51 78.38
N THR A 715 3.48 48.51 78.95
CA THR A 715 4.80 48.66 78.39
C THR A 715 5.52 47.32 78.14
N ARG A 716 6.36 47.27 77.09
CA ARG A 716 7.35 46.20 76.84
C ARG A 716 8.42 46.17 77.95
N PRO A 717 9.13 45.04 78.15
CA PRO A 717 10.52 44.97 77.67
C PRO A 717 10.90 43.53 77.15
N PRO A 718 12.16 43.18 76.75
CA PRO A 718 12.43 42.67 75.40
C PRO A 718 13.14 41.29 75.33
N ARG A 719 13.30 40.79 74.09
CA ARG A 719 14.40 39.91 73.58
C ARG A 719 14.62 38.51 74.22
N ARG A 720 14.62 37.47 73.37
CA ARG A 720 15.86 36.71 73.02
C ARG A 720 15.64 35.62 71.96
N GLU A 721 16.67 35.48 71.13
CA GLU A 721 17.01 34.40 70.21
C GLU A 721 17.06 33.01 70.88
N SER A 722 16.79 31.96 70.11
CA SER A 722 17.69 30.79 70.08
C SER A 722 17.47 29.92 68.83
N TYR A 723 18.56 29.75 68.09
CA TYR A 723 18.89 28.70 67.13
C TYR A 723 18.50 27.27 67.56
N ARG A 724 18.17 26.40 66.60
CA ARG A 724 19.08 25.30 66.17
C ARG A 724 18.49 24.45 65.04
N ASP A 725 19.33 24.27 64.02
CA ASP A 725 19.32 23.16 63.07
C ASP A 725 19.43 21.79 63.78
N ARG A 726 18.73 20.80 63.23
CA ARG A 726 19.29 19.51 62.81
C ARG A 726 18.31 18.77 61.90
#